data_AF-A0AAN9JZJ7-F1
#
_entry.id   AF-A0AAN9JZJ7-F1
#
_cell.length_a   1.000
_cell.length_b   1.000
_cell.length_c   1.000
_cell.angle_alpha   90.00
_cell.angle_beta   90.00
_cell.angle_gamma   90.00
#
_symmetry.space_group_name_H-M   'P 1'
#
loop_
_entity.id
_entity.type
_entity.pdbx_description
1 polymer ?
#
loop_
_entity_poly.entity_id
_entity_poly.type
_entity_poly.pdbx_seq_one_letter_code
_entity_poly.pdbx_strand_id
1 'polypeptide(L)'
;MVPSAYLDGRIKGDKGYGASLWKPLSEECSKWLEAKEPKSVVYMSFGSMVSLTAEQMEEVAWGLKESGVSFLWVLRESEQSKLPNGYRDLVKDKGLIVTWCNQLELLAHQATGCFVTHCGWNSTLETLSLGVPVVCLPQWTDQLPDAKYLEEIWKVGVWPKEDEKGVVRKQEFVKSLKIVMEGERSQEIRNNAAKWKKLAKEAVDEGGNSDKHINDFVTYLMNADQNGKHKQNPRKMAPKSKPSKKAECDPHGMFAEMVVLLITKGVQPRRLQIWKERLLQMGAAIEERLSKRVTHVFAMHSNALLQQLERERLSRFKGKILLYQWLEDCLKSGEKLSEDMYVLKLDPQSEHIPEKPLDSEPTNGRTSSNPQQSHNKKVKLSSEDMKIVNLENNDGRSENALFSSTSTSSSHGEVDSLSYGSTKPQHLDAENEASSLPYSPPDLNKNITEIFGKLVNIYRALGDDRRSFSYYKAIAVIEKLPFKIESADQIKNLPSIGKSMKDHIQEIITTGKLSKLEHFETDEKVRTISVFGEVWGIGPSTALKLYEKGHRTLDDLRNDDSLSNAQKLGLKYFDDIRQRIPRHEVQEMECILQKVGEDVLPGVVIVCGGSYRRGKATCGDIDIIITHPDGKSHKGFLPKFVKHLKDMNFLREDLIFSTHSEEGTDSGVDTYFGFCTYPGRELRHRIDLKVYPRDIYAFGLIAWTGNDVLNRRLRLLAESKGFLLDDTGLFPITQGSSGKRGAKGSASLKFYTEKEVFDFLDFPWLEPHERNL
;
A
#
# COMPACT_ATOMS: atom_id res chain seq x y z
N MET A 1 8.86 -1.44 -11.74
CA MET A 1 9.29 -1.60 -13.15
C MET A 1 10.24 -2.77 -13.21
N VAL A 2 10.21 -3.55 -14.30
CA VAL A 2 11.20 -4.59 -14.56
C VAL A 2 12.59 -3.95 -14.52
N PRO A 3 13.60 -4.57 -13.87
CA PRO A 3 14.90 -3.95 -13.67
C PRO A 3 15.59 -3.60 -14.99
N SER A 4 16.34 -2.49 -14.98
CA SER A 4 17.04 -1.95 -16.15
C SER A 4 17.93 -2.98 -16.84
N ALA A 5 18.57 -3.90 -16.10
CA ALA A 5 19.40 -4.96 -16.68
C ALA A 5 18.66 -5.87 -17.69
N TYR A 6 17.34 -5.98 -17.59
CA TYR A 6 16.50 -6.78 -18.50
C TYR A 6 15.84 -5.95 -19.61
N LEU A 7 16.01 -4.63 -19.61
CA LEU A 7 15.38 -3.70 -20.54
C LEU A 7 16.44 -2.88 -21.30
N ASP A 8 16.76 -1.69 -20.76
CA ASP A 8 17.57 -0.65 -21.39
C ASP A 8 19.05 -0.70 -20.96
N GLY A 9 19.37 -1.38 -19.86
CA GLY A 9 20.71 -1.50 -19.30
C GLY A 9 21.32 -0.19 -18.80
N ARG A 10 20.55 0.90 -18.71
CA ARG A 10 21.02 2.24 -18.34
C ARG A 10 21.45 2.34 -16.87
N ILE A 11 20.73 1.68 -15.97
CA ILE A 11 21.00 1.73 -14.52
C ILE A 11 21.94 0.58 -14.15
N LYS A 12 23.23 0.88 -14.04
CA LYS A 12 24.26 -0.09 -13.64
C LYS A 12 23.91 -0.70 -12.28
N GLY A 13 23.87 -2.02 -12.22
CA GLY A 13 23.60 -2.77 -10.98
C GLY A 13 22.11 -3.04 -10.71
N ASP A 14 21.19 -2.48 -11.50
CA ASP A 14 19.74 -2.72 -11.36
C ASP A 14 19.35 -4.06 -12.03
N LYS A 15 19.70 -5.15 -11.34
CA LYS A 15 19.45 -6.54 -11.77
C LYS A 15 18.24 -7.18 -11.10
N GLY A 16 17.51 -6.45 -10.25
CA GLY A 16 16.41 -6.97 -9.46
C GLY A 16 15.57 -5.84 -8.90
N TYR A 17 14.31 -6.10 -8.56
CA TYR A 17 13.48 -5.12 -7.86
C TYR A 17 14.20 -4.72 -6.55
N GLY A 18 14.43 -3.42 -6.32
CA GLY A 18 15.25 -2.90 -5.20
C GLY A 18 14.97 -3.53 -3.83
N ALA A 19 15.97 -3.52 -2.93
CA ALA A 19 16.01 -4.33 -1.71
C ALA A 19 15.74 -5.84 -1.97
N SER A 20 16.20 -6.32 -3.13
CA SER A 20 16.15 -7.73 -3.52
C SER A 20 16.94 -8.60 -2.54
N LEU A 21 16.23 -9.33 -1.68
CA LEU A 21 16.71 -10.50 -0.93
C LEU A 21 16.85 -11.75 -1.84
N TRP A 22 16.69 -11.60 -3.16
CA TRP A 22 16.55 -12.71 -4.08
C TRP A 22 17.90 -13.37 -4.34
N LYS A 23 18.00 -14.65 -3.98
CA LYS A 23 19.14 -15.48 -4.36
C LYS A 23 19.12 -15.67 -5.89
N PRO A 24 20.27 -15.69 -6.57
CA PRO A 24 20.37 -16.11 -7.97
C PRO A 24 19.70 -17.48 -8.19
N LEU A 25 19.44 -17.84 -9.45
CA LEU A 25 19.06 -19.22 -9.78
C LEU A 25 20.01 -20.21 -9.08
N SER A 26 19.45 -21.25 -8.47
CA SER A 26 20.28 -22.29 -7.85
C SER A 26 21.17 -22.91 -8.91
N GLU A 27 22.36 -23.33 -8.52
CA GLU A 27 23.32 -23.96 -9.44
C GLU A 27 22.70 -25.17 -10.17
N GLU A 28 21.82 -25.91 -9.47
CA GLU A 28 21.01 -26.98 -10.03
C GLU A 28 20.06 -26.49 -11.14
N CYS A 29 19.29 -25.42 -10.90
CA CYS A 29 18.37 -24.86 -11.90
C CYS A 29 19.14 -24.37 -13.13
N SER A 30 20.24 -23.64 -12.92
CA SER A 30 21.05 -23.09 -14.01
C SER A 30 21.64 -24.20 -14.88
N LYS A 31 22.30 -25.20 -14.29
CA LYS A 31 22.86 -26.35 -15.03
C LYS A 31 21.77 -27.13 -15.77
N TRP A 32 20.61 -27.31 -15.15
CA TRP A 32 19.50 -28.00 -15.79
C TRP A 32 18.99 -27.25 -17.01
N LEU A 33 18.87 -25.91 -16.93
CA LEU A 33 18.42 -25.05 -18.04
C LEU A 33 19.46 -24.95 -19.16
N GLU A 34 20.75 -24.91 -18.83
CA GLU A 34 21.87 -24.88 -19.79
C GLU A 34 21.91 -26.15 -20.66
N ALA A 35 21.45 -27.29 -20.12
CA ALA A 35 21.37 -28.55 -20.84
C ALA A 35 20.15 -28.67 -21.78
N LYS A 36 19.31 -27.62 -21.91
CA LYS A 36 18.10 -27.64 -22.74
C LYS A 36 18.27 -26.78 -24.00
N GLU A 37 17.66 -27.24 -25.08
CA GLU A 37 17.61 -26.50 -26.33
C GLU A 37 16.92 -25.12 -26.16
N PRO A 38 17.34 -24.09 -26.92
CA PRO A 38 16.69 -22.80 -26.90
C PRO A 38 15.17 -22.91 -27.13
N LYS A 39 14.40 -22.15 -26.37
CA LYS A 39 12.93 -22.07 -26.47
C LYS A 39 12.19 -23.42 -26.34
N SER A 40 12.80 -24.40 -25.69
CA SER A 40 12.22 -25.75 -25.48
C SER A 40 11.59 -25.97 -24.11
N VAL A 41 11.82 -25.07 -23.14
CA VAL A 41 11.37 -25.23 -21.75
C VAL A 41 10.08 -24.46 -21.48
N VAL A 42 9.11 -25.13 -20.87
CA VAL A 42 7.92 -24.52 -20.29
C VAL A 42 8.21 -24.16 -18.84
N TYR A 43 8.25 -22.88 -18.54
CA TYR A 43 8.28 -22.37 -17.17
C TYR A 43 6.86 -22.30 -16.62
N MET A 44 6.64 -22.71 -15.37
CA MET A 44 5.34 -22.62 -14.73
C MET A 44 5.43 -22.08 -13.29
N SER A 45 4.63 -21.05 -13.00
CA SER A 45 4.54 -20.43 -11.69
C SER A 45 3.19 -19.73 -11.50
N PHE A 46 2.57 -19.95 -10.35
CA PHE A 46 1.30 -19.33 -9.97
C PHE A 46 1.51 -18.25 -8.89
N GLY A 47 2.75 -17.76 -8.69
CA GLY A 47 3.04 -16.73 -7.69
C GLY A 47 2.88 -17.21 -6.24
N SER A 48 2.82 -16.27 -5.29
CA SER A 48 2.77 -16.57 -3.85
C SER A 48 1.35 -16.71 -3.28
N MET A 49 0.35 -16.11 -3.93
CA MET A 49 -1.02 -16.03 -3.39
C MET A 49 -2.00 -17.04 -4.00
N VAL A 50 -1.75 -17.51 -5.23
CA VAL A 50 -2.65 -18.46 -5.89
C VAL A 50 -2.35 -19.89 -5.44
N SER A 51 -3.39 -20.62 -5.09
CA SER A 51 -3.37 -22.04 -4.73
C SER A 51 -4.35 -22.76 -5.64
N LEU A 52 -3.86 -23.69 -6.47
CA LEU A 52 -4.70 -24.46 -7.38
C LEU A 52 -5.55 -25.47 -6.58
N THR A 53 -6.74 -25.80 -7.07
CA THR A 53 -7.50 -26.94 -6.54
C THR A 53 -6.73 -28.24 -6.80
N ALA A 54 -6.99 -29.28 -6.00
CA ALA A 54 -6.35 -30.59 -6.22
C ALA A 54 -6.68 -31.15 -7.61
N GLU A 55 -7.91 -30.98 -8.06
CA GLU A 55 -8.35 -31.37 -9.42
C GLU A 55 -7.58 -30.60 -10.50
N GLN A 56 -7.46 -29.27 -10.40
CA GLN A 56 -6.71 -28.48 -11.39
C GLN A 56 -5.21 -28.81 -11.37
N MET A 57 -4.64 -29.06 -10.19
CA MET A 57 -3.24 -29.49 -10.02
C MET A 57 -2.97 -30.81 -10.74
N GLU A 58 -3.89 -31.77 -10.58
CA GLU A 58 -3.80 -33.09 -11.20
C GLU A 58 -3.89 -32.99 -12.73
N GLU A 59 -4.85 -32.23 -13.27
CA GLU A 59 -5.00 -32.02 -14.72
C GLU A 59 -3.76 -31.36 -15.34
N VAL A 60 -3.19 -30.35 -14.67
CA VAL A 60 -1.96 -29.68 -15.13
C VAL A 60 -0.75 -30.61 -15.05
N ALA A 61 -0.61 -31.38 -13.96
CA ALA A 61 0.49 -32.33 -13.80
C ALA A 61 0.46 -33.41 -14.89
N TRP A 62 -0.69 -34.07 -15.09
CA TRP A 62 -0.81 -35.07 -16.15
C TRP A 62 -0.69 -34.47 -17.54
N GLY A 63 -1.20 -33.25 -17.76
CA GLY A 63 -1.03 -32.52 -19.00
C GLY A 63 0.44 -32.20 -19.31
N LEU A 64 1.24 -31.77 -18.34
CA LEU A 64 2.69 -31.57 -18.54
C LEU A 64 3.39 -32.87 -18.96
N LYS A 65 3.12 -33.97 -18.24
CA LYS A 65 3.69 -35.28 -18.59
C LYS A 65 3.29 -35.73 -19.99
N GLU A 66 2.00 -35.62 -20.34
CA GLU A 66 1.45 -36.04 -21.62
C GLU A 66 1.92 -35.17 -22.79
N SER A 67 2.17 -33.87 -22.55
CA SER A 67 2.72 -32.96 -23.56
C SER A 67 4.13 -33.34 -24.00
N GLY A 68 4.91 -34.03 -23.15
CA GLY A 68 6.27 -34.43 -23.44
C GLY A 68 7.30 -33.29 -23.50
N VAL A 69 6.91 -32.05 -23.17
CA VAL A 69 7.80 -30.89 -23.13
C VAL A 69 8.76 -30.95 -21.94
N SER A 70 9.92 -30.30 -22.05
CA SER A 70 10.74 -30.03 -20.86
C SER A 70 10.10 -28.92 -20.06
N PHE A 71 10.02 -29.04 -18.74
CA PHE A 71 9.38 -28.01 -17.91
C PHE A 71 10.11 -27.75 -16.61
N LEU A 72 10.00 -26.51 -16.12
CA LEU A 72 10.41 -26.13 -14.78
C LEU A 72 9.20 -25.55 -14.06
N TRP A 73 8.79 -26.20 -12.98
CA TRP A 73 7.62 -25.81 -12.20
C TRP A 73 8.02 -25.34 -10.80
N VAL A 74 7.73 -24.08 -10.50
CA VAL A 74 7.79 -23.55 -9.13
C VAL A 74 6.53 -23.96 -8.38
N LEU A 75 6.67 -24.92 -7.48
CA LEU A 75 5.60 -25.44 -6.65
C LEU A 75 5.96 -25.32 -5.16
N ARG A 76 5.24 -24.44 -4.46
CA ARG A 76 5.43 -24.19 -3.02
C ARG A 76 5.27 -25.47 -2.22
N GLU A 77 6.00 -25.56 -1.11
CA GLU A 77 5.97 -26.73 -0.21
C GLU A 77 4.55 -27.10 0.24
N SER A 78 3.73 -26.11 0.60
CA SER A 78 2.33 -26.31 0.99
C SER A 78 1.41 -26.86 -0.11
N GLU A 79 1.83 -26.82 -1.37
CA GLU A 79 1.05 -27.29 -2.53
C GLU A 79 1.52 -28.66 -3.01
N GLN A 80 2.66 -29.15 -2.54
CA GLN A 80 3.25 -30.40 -3.04
C GLN A 80 2.40 -31.62 -2.74
N SER A 81 1.63 -31.61 -1.64
CA SER A 81 0.71 -32.68 -1.28
C SER A 81 -0.45 -32.88 -2.26
N LYS A 82 -0.69 -31.90 -3.16
CA LYS A 82 -1.70 -31.98 -4.21
C LYS A 82 -1.20 -32.63 -5.50
N LEU A 83 0.11 -32.87 -5.62
CA LEU A 83 0.64 -33.58 -6.78
C LEU A 83 0.18 -35.04 -6.75
N PRO A 84 -0.09 -35.66 -7.91
CA PRO A 84 -0.37 -37.08 -7.97
C PRO A 84 0.77 -37.92 -7.39
N ASN A 85 0.43 -39.00 -6.70
CA ASN A 85 1.41 -39.91 -6.08
C ASN A 85 2.39 -40.45 -7.13
N GLY A 86 3.69 -40.39 -6.83
CA GLY A 86 4.76 -40.84 -7.74
C GLY A 86 5.02 -39.92 -8.94
N TYR A 87 4.34 -38.78 -9.06
CA TYR A 87 4.48 -37.88 -10.22
C TYR A 87 5.92 -37.40 -10.42
N ARG A 88 6.64 -37.04 -9.34
CA ARG A 88 8.02 -36.54 -9.40
C ARG A 88 8.97 -37.54 -10.07
N ASP A 89 8.87 -38.81 -9.70
CA ASP A 89 9.72 -39.87 -10.24
C ASP A 89 9.43 -40.12 -11.73
N LEU A 90 8.18 -39.95 -12.14
CA LEU A 90 7.73 -40.15 -13.52
C LEU A 90 8.19 -39.04 -14.47
N VAL A 91 8.57 -37.86 -13.97
CA VAL A 91 8.92 -36.70 -14.80
C VAL A 91 10.36 -36.25 -14.65
N LYS A 92 11.16 -36.86 -13.78
CA LYS A 92 12.54 -36.43 -13.45
C LYS A 92 13.47 -36.20 -14.65
N ASP A 93 13.24 -36.92 -15.76
CA ASP A 93 14.07 -36.79 -16.97
C ASP A 93 13.76 -35.51 -17.78
N LYS A 94 12.53 -34.98 -17.67
CA LYS A 94 12.03 -33.83 -18.45
C LYS A 94 11.58 -32.65 -17.61
N GLY A 95 11.32 -32.85 -16.32
CA GLY A 95 10.72 -31.87 -15.42
C GLY A 95 11.60 -31.59 -14.21
N LEU A 96 11.79 -30.31 -13.89
CA LEU A 96 12.41 -29.87 -12.65
C LEU A 96 11.35 -29.15 -11.80
N ILE A 97 11.06 -29.67 -10.60
CA ILE A 97 10.07 -29.07 -9.69
C ILE A 97 10.78 -28.52 -8.47
N VAL A 98 10.76 -27.20 -8.32
CA VAL A 98 11.44 -26.47 -7.24
C VAL A 98 10.44 -25.70 -6.39
N THR A 99 10.80 -25.40 -5.15
CA THR A 99 9.93 -24.59 -4.27
C THR A 99 10.02 -23.10 -4.54
N TRP A 100 11.13 -22.65 -5.15
CA TRP A 100 11.40 -21.24 -5.41
C TRP A 100 12.42 -21.08 -6.55
N CYS A 101 12.31 -20.01 -7.35
CA CYS A 101 13.34 -19.59 -8.31
C CYS A 101 13.30 -18.07 -8.54
N ASN A 102 14.40 -17.51 -9.09
CA ASN A 102 14.39 -16.16 -9.63
C ASN A 102 13.64 -16.13 -10.98
N GLN A 103 12.39 -15.66 -10.96
CA GLN A 103 11.50 -15.65 -12.13
C GLN A 103 12.05 -14.79 -13.28
N LEU A 104 12.67 -13.63 -13.00
CA LEU A 104 13.22 -12.75 -14.03
C LEU A 104 14.39 -13.41 -14.77
N GLU A 105 15.31 -14.04 -14.04
CA GLU A 105 16.43 -14.78 -14.64
C GLU A 105 15.92 -15.94 -15.50
N LEU A 106 14.90 -16.66 -15.03
CA LEU A 106 14.35 -17.81 -15.73
C LEU A 106 13.59 -17.40 -17.00
N LEU A 107 12.77 -16.35 -16.93
CA LEU A 107 12.10 -15.78 -18.10
C LEU A 107 13.09 -15.21 -19.12
N ALA A 108 14.22 -14.66 -18.67
CA ALA A 108 15.28 -14.16 -19.54
C ALA A 108 16.15 -15.28 -20.17
N HIS A 109 16.13 -16.48 -19.60
CA HIS A 109 16.96 -17.58 -20.06
C HIS A 109 16.60 -18.04 -21.48
N GLN A 110 17.62 -18.38 -22.29
CA GLN A 110 17.44 -18.74 -23.70
C GLN A 110 16.57 -19.99 -23.91
N ALA A 111 16.64 -20.96 -22.98
CA ALA A 111 15.88 -22.20 -23.01
C ALA A 111 14.37 -21.97 -22.83
N THR A 112 13.96 -20.87 -22.18
CA THR A 112 12.55 -20.62 -21.85
C THR A 112 11.75 -20.29 -23.11
N GLY A 113 10.83 -21.18 -23.45
CA GLY A 113 10.00 -21.14 -24.65
C GLY A 113 8.58 -20.66 -24.42
N CYS A 114 8.03 -20.91 -23.23
CA CYS A 114 6.68 -20.55 -22.83
C CYS A 114 6.61 -20.37 -21.31
N PHE A 115 5.76 -19.47 -20.84
CA PHE A 115 5.43 -19.30 -19.43
C PHE A 115 3.95 -19.60 -19.16
N VAL A 116 3.70 -20.60 -18.33
CA VAL A 116 2.37 -20.91 -17.79
C VAL A 116 2.18 -20.13 -16.49
N THR A 117 1.20 -19.24 -16.48
CA THR A 117 1.00 -18.29 -15.38
C THR A 117 -0.47 -18.09 -15.05
N HIS A 118 -0.73 -17.69 -13.80
CA HIS A 118 -2.03 -17.19 -13.36
C HIS A 118 -2.36 -15.78 -13.86
N CYS A 119 -1.53 -15.17 -14.72
CA CYS A 119 -1.77 -13.84 -15.30
C CYS A 119 -1.83 -12.70 -14.27
N GLY A 120 -1.09 -12.77 -13.16
CA GLY A 120 -0.95 -11.61 -12.29
C GLY A 120 -0.19 -10.48 -12.98
N TRP A 121 -0.57 -9.21 -12.72
CA TRP A 121 -0.04 -8.04 -13.43
C TRP A 121 1.49 -7.94 -13.49
N ASN A 122 2.20 -8.28 -12.41
CA ASN A 122 3.67 -8.27 -12.42
C ASN A 122 4.23 -9.33 -13.38
N SER A 123 3.72 -10.56 -13.34
CA SER A 123 4.11 -11.62 -14.27
C SER A 123 3.77 -11.24 -15.71
N THR A 124 2.63 -10.58 -15.94
CA THR A 124 2.23 -10.05 -17.25
C THR A 124 3.24 -9.03 -17.77
N LEU A 125 3.65 -8.06 -16.93
CA LEU A 125 4.66 -7.06 -17.30
C LEU A 125 6.04 -7.69 -17.59
N GLU A 126 6.49 -8.63 -16.76
CA GLU A 126 7.77 -9.33 -16.94
C GLU A 126 7.78 -10.14 -18.25
N THR A 127 6.69 -10.83 -18.53
CA THR A 127 6.48 -11.60 -19.76
C THR A 127 6.59 -10.72 -20.99
N LEU A 128 5.83 -9.61 -21.04
CA LEU A 128 5.84 -8.68 -22.16
C LEU A 128 7.22 -8.06 -22.35
N SER A 129 7.86 -7.67 -21.24
CA SER A 129 9.19 -7.06 -21.22
C SER A 129 10.28 -8.01 -21.70
N LEU A 130 10.16 -9.31 -21.41
CA LEU A 130 11.16 -10.32 -21.78
C LEU A 130 10.83 -11.02 -23.10
N GLY A 131 9.63 -10.82 -23.63
CA GLY A 131 9.15 -11.37 -24.90
C GLY A 131 8.91 -12.88 -24.84
N VAL A 132 8.32 -13.35 -23.74
CA VAL A 132 8.04 -14.78 -23.53
C VAL A 132 6.59 -15.08 -23.89
N PRO A 133 6.30 -16.06 -24.78
CA PRO A 133 4.94 -16.54 -25.00
C PRO A 133 4.27 -17.11 -23.74
N VAL A 134 2.95 -17.03 -23.63
CA VAL A 134 2.24 -17.51 -22.41
C VAL A 134 1.07 -18.45 -22.65
N VAL A 135 0.86 -19.33 -21.68
CA VAL A 135 -0.42 -20.01 -21.46
C VAL A 135 -1.05 -19.44 -20.19
N CYS A 136 -2.27 -18.93 -20.32
CA CYS A 136 -2.97 -18.19 -19.29
C CYS A 136 -3.87 -19.11 -18.47
N LEU A 137 -3.61 -19.27 -17.17
CA LEU A 137 -4.46 -20.01 -16.22
C LEU A 137 -4.95 -19.08 -15.10
N PRO A 138 -5.70 -18.02 -15.41
CA PRO A 138 -6.18 -17.05 -14.42
C PRO A 138 -7.06 -17.72 -13.37
N GLN A 139 -7.10 -17.16 -12.16
CA GLN A 139 -7.86 -17.73 -11.04
C GLN A 139 -8.87 -16.75 -10.45
N TRP A 140 -8.50 -15.48 -10.26
CA TRP A 140 -9.39 -14.45 -9.70
C TRP A 140 -8.88 -13.01 -9.98
N THR A 141 -9.72 -12.01 -9.69
CA THR A 141 -9.43 -10.55 -9.80
C THR A 141 -9.02 -10.08 -11.19
N ASP A 142 -7.92 -9.31 -11.26
CA ASP A 142 -7.27 -8.72 -12.42
C ASP A 142 -6.71 -9.75 -13.39
N GLN A 143 -6.51 -11.00 -12.95
CA GLN A 143 -5.96 -12.08 -13.76
C GLN A 143 -6.82 -12.42 -14.97
N LEU A 144 -8.16 -12.39 -14.81
CA LEU A 144 -9.10 -12.69 -15.90
C LEU A 144 -9.03 -11.61 -17.00
N PRO A 145 -9.13 -10.31 -16.68
CA PRO A 145 -8.80 -9.24 -17.63
C PRO A 145 -7.41 -9.39 -18.27
N ASP A 146 -6.37 -9.65 -17.47
CA ASP A 146 -5.00 -9.77 -17.95
C ASP A 146 -4.83 -10.93 -18.95
N ALA A 147 -5.44 -12.08 -18.68
CA ALA A 147 -5.48 -13.21 -19.61
C ALA A 147 -6.14 -12.84 -20.94
N LYS A 148 -7.25 -12.10 -20.88
CA LYS A 148 -7.92 -11.57 -22.08
C LYS A 148 -7.03 -10.62 -22.87
N TYR A 149 -6.28 -9.74 -22.21
CA TYR A 149 -5.32 -8.87 -22.89
C TYR A 149 -4.18 -9.67 -23.54
N LEU A 150 -3.62 -10.66 -22.83
CA LEU A 150 -2.55 -11.50 -23.33
C LEU A 150 -2.95 -12.32 -24.57
N GLU A 151 -4.18 -12.84 -24.60
CA GLU A 151 -4.69 -13.62 -25.72
C GLU A 151 -5.25 -12.75 -26.87
N GLU A 152 -6.21 -11.88 -26.60
CA GLU A 152 -7.00 -11.23 -27.65
C GLU A 152 -6.36 -9.94 -28.17
N ILE A 153 -5.76 -9.15 -27.27
CA ILE A 153 -5.30 -7.79 -27.57
C ILE A 153 -3.84 -7.79 -27.98
N TRP A 154 -2.98 -8.32 -27.12
CA TRP A 154 -1.53 -8.38 -27.35
C TRP A 154 -1.13 -9.59 -28.16
N LYS A 155 -1.96 -10.64 -28.18
CA LYS A 155 -1.77 -11.87 -28.97
C LYS A 155 -0.43 -12.55 -28.71
N VAL A 156 -0.02 -12.56 -27.43
CA VAL A 156 1.23 -13.15 -26.94
C VAL A 156 1.01 -14.48 -26.22
N GLY A 157 -0.23 -14.98 -26.17
CA GLY A 157 -0.53 -16.24 -25.51
C GLY A 157 -1.87 -16.84 -25.87
N VAL A 158 -2.20 -17.91 -25.14
CA VAL A 158 -3.46 -18.66 -25.27
C VAL A 158 -4.10 -18.80 -23.90
N TRP A 159 -5.40 -18.56 -23.83
CA TRP A 159 -6.20 -18.85 -22.65
C TRP A 159 -6.96 -20.17 -22.87
N PRO A 160 -6.56 -21.28 -22.20
CA PRO A 160 -7.23 -22.56 -22.33
C PRO A 160 -8.67 -22.47 -21.85
N LYS A 161 -9.56 -23.19 -22.54
CA LYS A 161 -10.97 -23.26 -22.14
C LYS A 161 -11.13 -24.10 -20.88
N GLU A 162 -11.94 -23.60 -19.98
CA GLU A 162 -12.41 -24.33 -18.80
C GLU A 162 -13.65 -25.17 -19.15
N ASP A 163 -13.85 -26.25 -18.41
CA ASP A 163 -15.09 -27.02 -18.45
C ASP A 163 -16.20 -26.35 -17.60
N GLU A 164 -17.35 -27.01 -17.48
CA GLU A 164 -18.49 -26.51 -16.71
C GLU A 164 -18.20 -26.31 -15.21
N LYS A 165 -17.12 -26.92 -14.69
CA LYS A 165 -16.68 -26.78 -13.30
C LYS A 165 -15.60 -25.69 -13.11
N GLY A 166 -15.22 -24.99 -14.18
CA GLY A 166 -14.14 -24.03 -14.16
C GLY A 166 -12.75 -24.68 -14.14
N VAL A 167 -12.61 -25.92 -14.62
CA VAL A 167 -11.35 -26.66 -14.64
C VAL A 167 -10.82 -26.76 -16.06
N VAL A 168 -9.58 -26.36 -16.28
CA VAL A 168 -8.86 -26.62 -17.53
C VAL A 168 -8.41 -28.08 -17.53
N ARG A 169 -9.05 -28.89 -18.37
CA ARG A 169 -8.75 -30.31 -18.54
C ARG A 169 -7.42 -30.52 -19.24
N LYS A 170 -6.74 -31.63 -18.92
CA LYS A 170 -5.40 -31.96 -19.43
C LYS A 170 -5.31 -31.91 -20.95
N GLN A 171 -6.36 -32.34 -21.68
CA GLN A 171 -6.36 -32.33 -23.14
C GLN A 171 -6.32 -30.89 -23.69
N GLU A 172 -7.09 -29.98 -23.09
CA GLU A 172 -7.09 -28.57 -23.48
C GLU A 172 -5.79 -27.87 -23.05
N PHE A 173 -5.23 -28.24 -21.89
CA PHE A 173 -3.93 -27.74 -21.45
C PHE A 173 -2.79 -28.16 -22.40
N VAL A 174 -2.70 -29.45 -22.76
CA VAL A 174 -1.73 -29.98 -23.73
C VAL A 174 -1.87 -29.31 -25.08
N LYS A 175 -3.11 -29.14 -25.57
CA LYS A 175 -3.39 -28.45 -26.82
C LYS A 175 -2.93 -26.99 -26.78
N SER A 176 -3.16 -26.29 -25.66
CA SER A 176 -2.74 -24.91 -25.49
C SER A 176 -1.22 -24.77 -25.46
N LEU A 177 -0.52 -25.68 -24.77
CA LEU A 177 0.94 -25.76 -24.82
C LEU A 177 1.45 -25.98 -26.25
N LYS A 178 0.86 -26.90 -27.00
CA LYS A 178 1.23 -27.15 -28.41
C LYS A 178 1.01 -25.92 -29.28
N ILE A 179 -0.11 -25.20 -29.12
CA ILE A 179 -0.37 -23.96 -29.87
C ILE A 179 0.71 -22.90 -29.60
N VAL A 180 1.15 -22.76 -28.35
CA VAL A 180 2.15 -21.76 -27.96
C VAL A 180 3.57 -22.17 -28.32
N MET A 181 3.86 -23.48 -28.33
CA MET A 181 5.22 -23.99 -28.51
C MET A 181 5.51 -24.39 -29.97
N GLU A 182 4.54 -24.87 -30.72
CA GLU A 182 4.69 -25.54 -32.02
C GLU A 182 3.79 -24.96 -33.13
N GLY A 183 4.21 -25.12 -34.38
CA GLY A 183 3.41 -24.76 -35.56
C GLY A 183 3.37 -23.26 -35.89
N GLU A 184 2.56 -22.91 -36.87
CA GLU A 184 2.47 -21.54 -37.42
C GLU A 184 1.96 -20.53 -36.38
N ARG A 185 0.94 -20.91 -35.60
CA ARG A 185 0.38 -20.05 -34.55
C ARG A 185 1.41 -19.73 -33.44
N SER A 186 2.31 -20.67 -33.11
CA SER A 186 3.43 -20.41 -32.20
C SER A 186 4.35 -19.32 -32.75
N GLN A 187 4.64 -19.34 -34.05
CA GLN A 187 5.48 -18.32 -34.67
C GLN A 187 4.83 -16.92 -34.62
N GLU A 188 3.52 -16.82 -34.86
CA GLU A 188 2.78 -15.56 -34.71
C GLU A 188 2.86 -15.03 -33.28
N ILE A 189 2.60 -15.89 -32.29
CA ILE A 189 2.67 -15.55 -30.87
C ILE A 189 4.08 -15.06 -30.50
N ARG A 190 5.12 -15.74 -30.96
CA ARG A 190 6.53 -15.36 -30.72
C ARG A 190 6.87 -14.02 -31.37
N ASN A 191 6.39 -13.77 -32.59
CA ASN A 191 6.58 -12.49 -33.28
C ASN A 191 5.90 -11.34 -32.51
N ASN A 192 4.69 -11.56 -32.00
CA ASN A 192 3.99 -10.59 -31.16
C ASN A 192 4.72 -10.35 -29.83
N ALA A 193 5.18 -11.42 -29.17
CA ALA A 193 5.94 -11.30 -27.92
C ALA A 193 7.24 -10.51 -28.13
N ALA A 194 7.96 -10.73 -29.23
CA ALA A 194 9.14 -9.97 -29.62
C ALA A 194 8.82 -8.49 -29.91
N LYS A 195 7.69 -8.22 -30.59
CA LYS A 195 7.21 -6.86 -30.83
C LYS A 195 6.92 -6.13 -29.52
N TRP A 196 6.20 -6.75 -28.58
CA TRP A 196 5.88 -6.14 -27.29
C TRP A 196 7.11 -5.92 -26.42
N LYS A 197 8.08 -6.85 -26.44
CA LYS A 197 9.39 -6.66 -25.81
C LYS A 197 10.10 -5.42 -26.34
N LYS A 198 10.14 -5.25 -27.65
CA LYS A 198 10.76 -4.08 -28.29
C LYS A 198 10.07 -2.79 -27.88
N LEU A 199 8.73 -2.75 -27.92
CA LEU A 199 7.95 -1.57 -27.50
C LEU A 199 8.13 -1.26 -26.01
N ALA A 200 8.16 -2.28 -25.15
CA ALA A 200 8.40 -2.11 -23.72
C ALA A 200 9.78 -1.49 -23.45
N LYS A 201 10.80 -1.95 -24.18
CA LYS A 201 12.14 -1.37 -24.13
C LYS A 201 12.17 0.08 -24.62
N GLU A 202 11.61 0.36 -25.81
CA GLU A 202 11.55 1.72 -26.38
C GLU A 202 10.78 2.70 -25.47
N ALA A 203 9.76 2.22 -24.76
CA ALA A 203 9.00 3.03 -23.82
C ALA A 203 9.84 3.49 -22.62
N VAL A 204 10.70 2.61 -22.09
CA VAL A 204 11.54 2.89 -20.91
C VAL A 204 12.92 3.43 -21.25
N ASP A 205 13.40 3.28 -22.48
CA ASP A 205 14.68 3.82 -22.96
C ASP A 205 14.70 5.36 -22.80
N GLU A 206 15.90 5.94 -22.82
CA GLU A 206 16.07 7.40 -22.72
C GLU A 206 15.32 8.13 -23.83
N GLY A 207 14.46 9.08 -23.44
CA GLY A 207 13.59 9.79 -24.38
C GLY A 207 12.37 8.97 -24.87
N GLY A 208 12.18 7.76 -24.35
CA GLY A 208 10.96 6.97 -24.47
C GLY A 208 9.76 7.64 -23.80
N ASN A 209 8.55 7.15 -24.08
CA ASN A 209 7.33 7.78 -23.55
C ASN A 209 7.22 7.65 -22.02
N SER A 210 7.61 6.52 -21.43
CA SER A 210 7.59 6.32 -19.98
C SER A 210 8.67 7.16 -19.30
N ASP A 211 9.85 7.24 -19.90
CA ASP A 211 10.96 8.09 -19.43
C ASP A 211 10.53 9.58 -19.44
N LYS A 212 9.94 10.05 -20.55
CA LYS A 212 9.36 11.40 -20.67
C LYS A 212 8.27 11.68 -19.63
N HIS A 213 7.28 10.79 -19.50
CA HIS A 213 6.18 11.02 -18.55
C HIS A 213 6.67 11.02 -17.09
N ILE A 214 7.67 10.19 -16.75
CA ILE A 214 8.29 10.24 -15.43
C ILE A 214 9.03 11.58 -15.24
N ASN A 215 9.78 12.03 -16.23
CA ASN A 215 10.46 13.34 -16.19
C ASN A 215 9.47 14.50 -16.09
N ASP A 216 8.36 14.47 -16.82
CA ASP A 216 7.28 15.45 -16.75
C ASP A 216 6.64 15.47 -15.36
N PHE A 217 6.38 14.28 -14.79
CA PHE A 217 5.85 14.15 -13.44
C PHE A 217 6.84 14.69 -12.38
N VAL A 218 8.12 14.35 -12.48
CA VAL A 218 9.17 14.88 -11.58
C VAL A 218 9.28 16.40 -11.74
N THR A 219 9.25 16.91 -12.98
CA THR A 219 9.29 18.34 -13.28
C THR A 219 8.08 19.06 -12.71
N TYR A 220 6.89 18.48 -12.83
CA TYR A 220 5.66 18.99 -12.22
C TYR A 220 5.80 19.10 -10.70
N LEU A 221 6.31 18.04 -10.04
CA LEU A 221 6.54 18.05 -8.59
C LEU A 221 7.60 19.10 -8.19
N MET A 222 8.67 19.24 -8.96
CA MET A 222 9.71 20.25 -8.72
C MET A 222 9.22 21.69 -8.93
N ASN A 223 8.31 21.90 -9.88
CA ASN A 223 7.74 23.22 -10.18
C ASN A 223 6.62 23.61 -9.20
N ALA A 224 5.90 22.64 -8.64
CA ALA A 224 4.95 22.87 -7.55
C ALA A 224 5.65 23.49 -6.32
N ASP A 225 6.89 23.09 -6.03
CA ASP A 225 7.73 23.68 -4.99
C ASP A 225 8.25 25.10 -5.31
N GLN A 226 8.27 25.50 -6.58
CA GLN A 226 8.74 26.83 -7.02
C GLN A 226 7.61 27.86 -7.11
N ASN A 227 6.41 27.46 -7.53
CA ASN A 227 5.26 28.35 -7.63
C ASN A 227 4.65 28.74 -6.26
N GLY A 228 5.06 28.08 -5.18
CA GLY A 228 4.78 28.50 -3.80
C GLY A 228 5.58 29.72 -3.31
N LYS A 229 6.49 30.30 -4.12
CA LYS A 229 7.42 31.36 -3.66
C LYS A 229 6.97 32.81 -3.87
N HIS A 230 5.81 33.07 -4.46
CA HIS A 230 5.27 34.44 -4.57
C HIS A 230 4.07 34.69 -3.66
N LYS A 231 4.36 34.85 -2.36
CA LYS A 231 3.70 35.78 -1.41
C LYS A 231 4.47 35.70 -0.09
N GLN A 232 5.62 36.38 -0.03
CA GLN A 232 6.29 36.64 1.24
C GLN A 232 5.66 37.85 1.93
N ASN A 233 5.23 37.69 3.18
CA ASN A 233 5.31 38.74 4.19
C ASN A 233 5.76 38.10 5.53
N PRO A 234 6.45 38.86 6.40
CA PRO A 234 7.62 38.36 7.12
C PRO A 234 7.25 37.65 8.43
N ARG A 235 7.68 36.40 8.60
CA ARG A 235 7.62 35.72 9.90
C ARG A 235 8.82 36.13 10.77
N LYS A 236 8.51 36.72 11.93
CA LYS A 236 9.43 36.80 13.07
C LYS A 236 9.80 35.38 13.51
N MET A 237 11.09 35.13 13.69
CA MET A 237 11.61 33.87 14.24
C MET A 237 11.36 33.79 15.75
N ALA A 238 10.77 32.67 16.20
CA ALA A 238 10.63 32.24 17.60
C ALA A 238 11.66 31.12 17.89
N PRO A 239 11.94 30.78 19.16
CA PRO A 239 13.29 30.44 19.63
C PRO A 239 13.72 29.00 19.32
N LYS A 240 15.04 28.85 19.17
CA LYS A 240 15.76 27.59 18.99
C LYS A 240 15.43 26.59 20.11
N SER A 241 15.07 25.37 19.71
CA SER A 241 14.99 24.21 20.60
C SER A 241 16.35 23.90 21.24
N LYS A 242 16.36 23.48 22.50
CA LYS A 242 17.57 23.01 23.20
C LYS A 242 18.21 21.82 22.45
N PRO A 243 19.55 21.70 22.43
CA PRO A 243 20.22 20.67 21.65
C PRO A 243 20.03 19.30 22.32
N SER A 244 19.77 18.28 21.50
CA SER A 244 20.11 16.89 21.86
C SER A 244 21.60 16.84 22.20
N LYS A 245 21.99 16.01 23.18
CA LYS A 245 23.40 15.75 23.52
C LYS A 245 24.23 15.63 22.24
N LYS A 246 25.14 16.59 22.02
CA LYS A 246 26.09 16.55 20.92
C LYS A 246 26.93 15.29 21.11
N ALA A 247 27.03 14.46 20.08
CA ALA A 247 28.12 13.50 20.01
C ALA A 247 29.43 14.29 20.08
N GLU A 248 30.34 13.90 20.97
CA GLU A 248 31.63 14.58 21.13
C GLU A 248 32.41 14.52 19.81
N CYS A 249 33.01 15.65 19.44
CA CYS A 249 33.89 15.76 18.27
C CYS A 249 35.16 14.97 18.56
N ASP A 250 35.49 13.98 17.73
CA ASP A 250 36.74 13.24 17.83
C ASP A 250 37.86 14.03 17.12
N PRO A 251 38.81 14.67 17.84
CA PRO A 251 39.89 15.45 17.23
C PRO A 251 40.91 14.58 16.50
N HIS A 252 40.88 13.26 16.73
CA HIS A 252 41.69 12.25 16.03
C HIS A 252 40.83 11.41 15.08
N GLY A 253 39.62 11.86 14.77
CA GLY A 253 38.70 11.18 13.87
C GLY A 253 39.29 11.03 12.46
N MET A 254 38.68 10.14 11.69
CA MET A 254 39.09 9.75 10.33
C MET A 254 39.37 10.92 9.37
N PHE A 255 38.83 12.11 9.63
CA PHE A 255 38.99 13.31 8.81
C PHE A 255 39.69 14.48 9.52
N ALA A 256 40.41 14.24 10.62
CA ALA A 256 41.05 15.26 11.48
C ALA A 256 41.94 16.31 10.76
N GLU A 257 42.49 15.98 9.59
CA GLU A 257 43.37 16.88 8.80
C GLU A 257 42.66 17.53 7.61
N MET A 258 41.37 17.29 7.44
CA MET A 258 40.61 17.79 6.30
C MET A 258 39.98 19.15 6.61
N VAL A 259 40.21 20.11 5.73
CA VAL A 259 39.47 21.37 5.68
C VAL A 259 38.61 21.34 4.42
N VAL A 260 37.31 21.22 4.61
CA VAL A 260 36.36 20.84 3.58
C VAL A 260 35.50 22.03 3.17
N LEU A 261 35.35 22.24 1.86
CA LEU A 261 34.33 23.10 1.27
C LEU A 261 33.27 22.23 0.60
N LEU A 262 32.00 22.44 0.96
CA LEU A 262 30.87 21.67 0.43
C LEU A 262 30.14 22.49 -0.64
N ILE A 263 30.11 21.99 -1.88
CA ILE A 263 29.30 22.59 -2.94
C ILE A 263 27.85 22.19 -2.75
N THR A 264 26.98 23.19 -2.68
CA THR A 264 25.56 23.03 -2.32
C THR A 264 24.68 22.77 -3.54
N LYS A 265 25.13 23.20 -4.73
CA LYS A 265 24.41 23.00 -5.98
C LYS A 265 24.32 21.51 -6.32
N GLY A 266 23.10 21.05 -6.62
CA GLY A 266 22.81 19.64 -6.91
C GLY A 266 22.61 18.74 -5.69
N VAL A 267 22.62 19.30 -4.46
CA VAL A 267 22.49 18.52 -3.20
C VAL A 267 21.28 18.99 -2.39
N GLN A 268 20.50 18.04 -1.85
CA GLN A 268 19.40 18.36 -0.93
C GLN A 268 19.91 18.98 0.39
N PRO A 269 19.30 20.05 0.93
CA PRO A 269 19.79 20.74 2.14
C PRO A 269 19.93 19.83 3.38
N ARG A 270 19.00 18.89 3.56
CA ARG A 270 19.04 17.92 4.67
C ARG A 270 20.23 16.97 4.57
N ARG A 271 20.58 16.53 3.36
CA ARG A 271 21.72 15.63 3.10
C ARG A 271 23.04 16.36 3.35
N LEU A 272 23.13 17.61 2.90
CA LEU A 272 24.26 18.50 3.17
C LEU A 272 24.47 18.72 4.67
N GLN A 273 23.38 18.93 5.42
CA GLN A 273 23.44 19.10 6.88
C GLN A 273 23.97 17.84 7.57
N ILE A 274 23.50 16.66 7.15
CA ILE A 274 23.97 15.37 7.69
C ILE A 274 25.47 15.20 7.42
N TRP A 275 25.95 15.47 6.20
CA TRP A 275 27.38 15.39 5.90
C TRP A 275 28.20 16.39 6.68
N LYS A 276 27.70 17.62 6.84
CA LYS A 276 28.34 18.65 7.66
C LYS A 276 28.51 18.20 9.11
N GLU A 277 27.46 17.63 9.69
CA GLU A 277 27.48 17.09 11.06
C GLU A 277 28.43 15.91 11.19
N ARG A 278 28.45 14.98 10.23
CA ARG A 278 29.35 13.81 10.24
C ARG A 278 30.82 14.18 10.05
N LEU A 279 31.12 15.09 9.13
CA LEU A 279 32.48 15.59 8.91
C LEU A 279 33.05 16.25 10.18
N LEU A 280 32.25 17.11 10.83
CA LEU A 280 32.63 17.73 12.10
C LEU A 280 32.78 16.70 13.23
N GLN A 281 31.88 15.71 13.31
CA GLN A 281 31.95 14.64 14.32
C GLN A 281 33.25 13.83 14.19
N MET A 282 33.74 13.62 12.97
CA MET A 282 34.92 12.81 12.64
C MET A 282 36.19 13.65 12.43
N GLY A 283 36.23 14.87 12.97
CA GLY A 283 37.45 15.69 13.09
C GLY A 283 37.72 16.68 11.95
N ALA A 284 36.93 16.72 10.87
CA ALA A 284 37.15 17.67 9.78
C ALA A 284 36.75 19.10 10.16
N ALA A 285 37.46 20.08 9.62
CA ALA A 285 37.05 21.48 9.62
C ALA A 285 36.24 21.80 8.35
N ILE A 286 35.26 22.71 8.45
CA ILE A 286 34.41 23.09 7.31
C ILE A 286 34.50 24.60 7.09
N GLU A 287 34.76 24.99 5.85
CA GLU A 287 34.81 26.40 5.41
C GLU A 287 33.63 26.68 4.47
N GLU A 288 33.03 27.86 4.60
CA GLU A 288 31.90 28.29 3.77
C GLU A 288 32.36 28.91 2.44
N ARG A 289 33.66 29.19 2.30
CA ARG A 289 34.26 29.82 1.12
C ARG A 289 35.60 29.18 0.78
N LEU A 290 35.93 29.14 -0.50
CA LEU A 290 37.22 28.67 -0.97
C LEU A 290 38.35 29.60 -0.46
N SER A 291 39.23 29.05 0.37
CA SER A 291 40.37 29.74 0.98
C SER A 291 41.65 28.91 0.83
N LYS A 292 42.82 29.49 1.13
CA LYS A 292 44.11 28.78 1.09
C LYS A 292 44.21 27.61 2.09
N ARG A 293 43.30 27.55 3.06
CA ARG A 293 43.24 26.50 4.08
C ARG A 293 42.45 25.27 3.63
N VAL A 294 41.56 25.42 2.65
CA VAL A 294 40.72 24.32 2.16
C VAL A 294 41.62 23.27 1.51
N THR A 295 41.52 22.03 1.97
CA THR A 295 42.26 20.89 1.41
C THR A 295 41.39 20.06 0.48
N HIS A 296 40.06 20.04 0.69
CA HIS A 296 39.13 19.24 -0.10
C HIS A 296 37.87 20.02 -0.47
N VAL A 297 37.42 19.88 -1.72
CA VAL A 297 36.14 20.42 -2.21
C VAL A 297 35.28 19.25 -2.65
N PHE A 298 34.07 19.12 -2.09
CA PHE A 298 33.11 18.09 -2.52
C PHE A 298 32.02 18.69 -3.41
N ALA A 299 31.80 18.07 -4.58
CA ALA A 299 30.74 18.43 -5.50
C ALA A 299 30.05 17.20 -6.10
N MET A 300 28.82 17.36 -6.59
CA MET A 300 28.08 16.25 -7.21
C MET A 300 28.60 15.91 -8.61
N HIS A 301 29.05 16.91 -9.36
CA HIS A 301 29.65 16.79 -10.69
C HIS A 301 30.32 18.12 -11.08
N SER A 302 31.09 18.14 -12.16
CA SER A 302 31.85 19.31 -12.63
C SER A 302 30.97 20.54 -12.90
N ASN A 303 29.77 20.36 -13.45
CA ASN A 303 28.84 21.47 -13.70
C ASN A 303 28.34 22.13 -12.39
N ALA A 304 28.01 21.35 -11.36
CA ALA A 304 27.58 21.90 -10.05
C ALA A 304 28.70 22.69 -9.37
N LEU A 305 29.94 22.22 -9.52
CA LEU A 305 31.13 22.93 -9.05
C LEU A 305 31.29 24.28 -9.76
N LEU A 306 31.21 24.31 -11.11
CA LEU A 306 31.39 25.52 -11.91
C LEU A 306 30.27 26.55 -11.73
N GLN A 307 29.06 26.11 -11.37
CA GLN A 307 27.94 27.02 -11.04
C GLN A 307 28.12 27.77 -9.72
N GLN A 308 28.93 27.25 -8.79
CA GLN A 308 29.17 27.85 -7.47
C GLN A 308 30.57 28.44 -7.33
N LEU A 309 31.56 27.94 -8.08
CA LEU A 309 32.94 28.42 -8.09
C LEU A 309 33.42 28.67 -9.52
N GLU A 310 33.93 29.87 -9.74
CA GLU A 310 34.50 30.27 -11.03
C GLU A 310 35.74 29.43 -11.40
N ARG A 311 35.88 29.14 -12.70
CA ARG A 311 36.97 28.31 -13.24
C ARG A 311 38.37 28.86 -12.92
N GLU A 312 38.55 30.18 -12.91
CA GLU A 312 39.82 30.84 -12.54
C GLU A 312 40.22 30.65 -11.06
N ARG A 313 39.24 30.50 -10.18
CA ARG A 313 39.50 30.25 -8.75
C ARG A 313 39.85 28.79 -8.50
N LEU A 314 39.26 27.88 -9.27
CA LEU A 314 39.57 26.45 -9.25
C LEU A 314 40.94 26.13 -9.86
N SER A 315 41.38 26.85 -10.90
CA SER A 315 42.72 26.66 -11.50
C SER A 315 43.86 27.05 -10.56
N ARG A 316 43.59 27.92 -9.57
CA ARG A 316 44.55 28.33 -8.54
C ARG A 316 44.47 27.48 -7.25
N PHE A 317 43.50 26.57 -7.17
CA PHE A 317 43.30 25.71 -6.01
C PHE A 317 44.26 24.51 -6.06
N LYS A 318 45.03 24.30 -4.99
CA LYS A 318 46.03 23.23 -4.89
C LYS A 318 45.52 21.99 -4.12
N GLY A 319 44.30 22.03 -3.59
CA GLY A 319 43.69 20.90 -2.88
C GLY A 319 42.96 19.94 -3.83
N LYS A 320 42.29 18.94 -3.26
CA LYS A 320 41.58 17.90 -4.02
C LYS A 320 40.12 18.26 -4.24
N ILE A 321 39.62 17.97 -5.44
CA ILE A 321 38.22 18.17 -5.81
C ILE A 321 37.62 16.79 -6.02
N LEU A 322 36.71 16.39 -5.15
CA LEU A 322 36.18 15.03 -5.07
C LEU A 322 34.66 15.00 -5.26
N LEU A 323 34.16 13.87 -5.75
CA LEU A 323 32.74 13.55 -5.72
C LEU A 323 32.24 13.34 -4.29
N TYR A 324 31.01 13.76 -3.97
CA TYR A 324 30.34 13.40 -2.71
C TYR A 324 30.28 11.88 -2.46
N GLN A 325 30.29 11.09 -3.54
CA GLN A 325 30.33 9.63 -3.48
C GLN A 325 31.50 9.11 -2.64
N TRP A 326 32.67 9.75 -2.70
CA TRP A 326 33.83 9.36 -1.88
C TRP A 326 33.53 9.49 -0.38
N LEU A 327 32.89 10.59 0.02
CA LEU A 327 32.52 10.82 1.42
C LEU A 327 31.49 9.79 1.89
N GLU A 328 30.52 9.46 1.05
CA GLU A 328 29.52 8.42 1.37
C GLU A 328 30.15 7.05 1.54
N ASP A 329 31.08 6.68 0.67
CA ASP A 329 31.68 5.36 0.70
C ASP A 329 32.66 5.23 1.87
N CYS A 330 33.40 6.28 2.24
CA CYS A 330 34.17 6.34 3.48
C CYS A 330 33.29 6.22 4.74
N LEU A 331 32.11 6.86 4.73
CA LEU A 331 31.16 6.77 5.86
C LEU A 331 30.51 5.38 5.97
N LYS A 332 30.35 4.66 4.84
CA LYS A 332 29.82 3.29 4.82
C LYS A 332 30.86 2.25 5.21
N SER A 333 32.10 2.39 4.74
CA SER A 333 33.19 1.47 5.05
C SER A 333 33.75 1.67 6.46
N GLY A 334 33.62 2.88 7.01
CA GLY A 334 34.21 3.24 8.30
C GLY A 334 35.72 3.51 8.22
N GLU A 335 36.29 3.59 7.02
CA GLU A 335 37.71 3.86 6.77
C GLU A 335 37.91 4.87 5.63
N LYS A 336 39.05 5.57 5.62
CA LYS A 336 39.37 6.56 4.60
C LYS A 336 39.84 5.87 3.30
N LEU A 337 38.98 5.88 2.29
CA LEU A 337 39.23 5.23 0.98
C LEU A 337 40.19 6.06 0.10
N SER A 338 40.81 5.40 -0.89
CA SER A 338 41.64 6.09 -1.89
C SER A 338 40.83 7.13 -2.69
N GLU A 339 41.43 8.29 -2.92
CA GLU A 339 40.79 9.46 -3.51
C GLU A 339 40.87 9.46 -5.06
N ASP A 340 41.78 8.67 -5.65
CA ASP A 340 42.15 8.73 -7.08
C ASP A 340 40.99 8.47 -8.04
N MET A 341 40.07 7.57 -7.65
CA MET A 341 38.90 7.20 -8.46
C MET A 341 37.75 8.21 -8.39
N TYR A 342 37.85 9.20 -7.50
CA TYR A 342 36.77 10.15 -7.20
C TYR A 342 37.13 11.60 -7.52
N VAL A 343 38.31 11.82 -8.09
CA VAL A 343 38.78 13.14 -8.52
C VAL A 343 37.93 13.66 -9.69
N LEU A 344 37.34 14.84 -9.49
CA LEU A 344 36.63 15.56 -10.54
C LEU A 344 37.61 16.26 -11.47
N LYS A 345 37.71 15.79 -12.72
CA LYS A 345 38.48 16.44 -13.79
C LYS A 345 37.66 17.59 -14.40
N LEU A 346 38.31 18.73 -14.64
CA LEU A 346 37.74 19.88 -15.35
C LEU A 346 38.31 19.90 -16.78
N ASP A 347 37.51 19.59 -17.79
CA ASP A 347 37.98 19.58 -19.19
C ASP A 347 38.39 20.99 -19.67
N PRO A 348 39.52 21.16 -20.38
CA PRO A 348 39.83 22.39 -21.11
C PRO A 348 38.85 22.59 -22.29
N GLN A 349 38.40 23.82 -22.50
CA GLN A 349 37.21 24.24 -23.28
C GLN A 349 37.05 23.66 -24.71
N SER A 350 35.79 23.55 -25.15
CA SER A 350 35.39 23.81 -26.54
C SER A 350 34.49 25.06 -26.60
N GLU A 351 35.03 26.14 -27.15
CA GLU A 351 34.26 27.28 -27.64
C GLU A 351 33.68 26.96 -29.02
N HIS A 352 32.49 27.50 -29.30
CA HIS A 352 31.79 27.42 -30.57
C HIS A 352 32.59 28.06 -31.72
N ILE A 353 32.88 27.30 -32.78
CA ILE A 353 33.13 27.82 -34.14
C ILE A 353 32.27 26.98 -35.12
N PRO A 354 31.59 27.60 -36.11
CA PRO A 354 30.50 26.98 -36.86
C PRO A 354 31.00 26.17 -38.06
N GLU A 355 30.44 24.97 -38.27
CA GLU A 355 30.77 24.17 -39.45
C GLU A 355 29.71 24.26 -40.57
N LYS A 356 30.20 24.67 -41.73
CA LYS A 356 29.71 24.30 -43.06
C LYS A 356 30.95 24.27 -43.98
N PRO A 357 30.95 23.53 -45.10
CA PRO A 357 31.16 22.08 -45.18
C PRO A 357 32.35 21.70 -46.09
N LEU A 358 32.61 20.38 -46.21
CA LEU A 358 33.33 19.62 -47.27
C LEU A 358 34.81 19.24 -47.07
N ASP A 359 34.99 17.91 -47.12
CA ASP A 359 36.00 17.08 -47.81
C ASP A 359 37.50 17.21 -47.54
N SER A 360 38.12 16.09 -47.16
CA SER A 360 39.17 15.43 -47.96
C SER A 360 39.56 14.04 -47.40
N GLU A 361 39.53 13.03 -48.27
CA GLU A 361 40.08 11.67 -48.09
C GLU A 361 41.61 11.63 -47.85
N PRO A 362 42.17 10.43 -47.61
CA PRO A 362 43.01 9.89 -48.70
C PRO A 362 42.74 8.41 -49.04
N THR A 363 42.49 8.19 -50.34
CA THR A 363 42.90 7.09 -51.24
C THR A 363 43.53 5.81 -50.65
N ASN A 364 42.93 4.64 -50.94
CA ASN A 364 43.40 3.71 -52.00
C ASN A 364 42.60 2.38 -52.01
N GLY A 365 42.15 1.95 -53.20
CA GLY A 365 41.77 0.54 -53.44
C GLY A 365 40.60 0.28 -54.41
N ARG A 366 40.86 0.47 -55.72
CA ARG A 366 40.14 0.00 -56.94
C ARG A 366 39.11 -1.15 -56.73
N THR A 367 37.92 -1.16 -57.34
CA THR A 367 37.70 -1.34 -58.79
C THR A 367 36.22 -1.12 -59.21
N SER A 368 36.03 -0.38 -60.32
CA SER A 368 35.00 -0.41 -61.39
C SER A 368 33.57 -0.94 -61.11
N SER A 369 32.46 -0.35 -61.56
CA SER A 369 32.18 0.38 -62.81
C SER A 369 30.80 1.09 -62.71
N ASN A 370 30.68 2.17 -63.47
CA ASN A 370 29.58 3.15 -63.58
C ASN A 370 28.83 2.89 -64.93
N PRO A 371 27.89 3.72 -65.45
CA PRO A 371 26.88 4.62 -64.86
C PRO A 371 25.50 4.61 -65.58
N GLN A 372 24.63 5.56 -65.17
CA GLN A 372 23.61 6.34 -65.92
C GLN A 372 22.13 5.95 -65.72
N GLN A 373 21.15 6.86 -65.70
CA GLN A 373 21.02 8.28 -65.30
C GLN A 373 19.52 8.63 -65.43
N SER A 374 19.02 9.50 -64.54
CA SER A 374 18.10 10.62 -64.85
C SER A 374 16.55 10.50 -64.70
N HIS A 375 16.04 11.55 -64.03
CA HIS A 375 14.83 12.37 -64.29
C HIS A 375 13.45 12.07 -63.65
N ASN A 376 13.10 12.96 -62.71
CA ASN A 376 11.95 13.89 -62.69
C ASN A 376 10.50 13.37 -62.90
N LYS A 377 9.63 13.51 -61.89
CA LYS A 377 8.52 14.53 -61.80
C LYS A 377 7.47 14.20 -60.71
N LYS A 378 6.98 15.27 -60.07
CA LYS A 378 5.74 15.38 -59.26
C LYS A 378 4.49 15.27 -60.15
N VAL A 379 3.34 14.84 -59.59
CA VAL A 379 2.14 15.69 -59.28
C VAL A 379 0.93 14.85 -58.78
N LYS A 380 0.23 15.47 -57.82
CA LYS A 380 -1.15 15.37 -57.24
C LYS A 380 -2.28 14.60 -57.96
N LEU A 381 -3.30 14.26 -57.15
CA LEU A 381 -4.76 14.50 -57.36
C LEU A 381 -5.48 14.49 -55.98
N SER A 382 -6.78 14.78 -55.87
CA SER A 382 -7.47 16.07 -55.64
C SER A 382 -8.77 15.79 -54.85
N SER A 383 -9.37 16.83 -54.24
CA SER A 383 -10.69 16.89 -53.56
C SER A 383 -11.84 17.08 -54.59
N GLU A 384 -13.10 16.64 -54.40
CA GLU A 384 -14.33 17.24 -53.76
C GLU A 384 -15.53 16.39 -54.31
N ASP A 385 -16.67 16.09 -53.64
CA ASP A 385 -17.87 16.88 -53.25
C ASP A 385 -18.81 15.96 -52.38
N MET A 386 -19.45 16.37 -51.26
CA MET A 386 -20.79 17.00 -51.04
C MET A 386 -22.00 16.27 -51.69
N LYS A 387 -23.23 16.08 -51.14
CA LYS A 387 -23.94 16.30 -49.85
C LYS A 387 -25.42 15.79 -50.03
N ILE A 388 -26.23 15.69 -48.92
CA ILE A 388 -27.74 15.69 -48.79
C ILE A 388 -28.48 14.31 -48.82
N VAL A 389 -29.56 13.94 -48.07
CA VAL A 389 -30.35 14.35 -46.86
C VAL A 389 -31.31 13.16 -46.48
N ASN A 390 -31.69 13.06 -45.19
CA ASN A 390 -32.80 12.38 -44.47
C ASN A 390 -33.92 11.58 -45.18
N LEU A 391 -34.41 10.52 -44.49
CA LEU A 391 -35.84 10.28 -44.25
C LEU A 391 -36.10 9.29 -43.08
N GLU A 392 -37.20 9.58 -42.37
CA GLU A 392 -37.79 8.94 -41.18
C GLU A 392 -38.42 7.55 -41.48
N ASN A 393 -38.62 6.71 -40.45
CA ASN A 393 -39.96 6.30 -40.00
C ASN A 393 -39.97 5.30 -38.83
N ASN A 394 -41.16 5.27 -38.22
CA ASN A 394 -41.52 4.91 -36.85
C ASN A 394 -42.25 3.55 -36.74
N ASP A 395 -42.38 3.10 -35.48
CA ASP A 395 -43.43 2.29 -34.84
C ASP A 395 -43.56 0.76 -34.96
N GLY A 396 -43.75 0.14 -33.77
CA GLY A 396 -44.24 -1.21 -33.52
C GLY A 396 -44.36 -1.53 -32.01
N ARG A 397 -45.58 -1.41 -31.46
CA ARG A 397 -46.06 -1.41 -30.05
C ARG A 397 -46.30 -2.81 -29.45
N SER A 398 -46.29 -2.95 -28.11
CA SER A 398 -47.36 -3.56 -27.25
C SER A 398 -46.99 -3.43 -25.75
N GLU A 399 -47.67 -2.57 -24.97
CA GLU A 399 -48.73 -2.87 -23.95
C GLU A 399 -48.19 -3.42 -22.61
N ASN A 400 -48.72 -3.15 -21.41
CA ASN A 400 -49.62 -2.17 -20.77
C ASN A 400 -49.69 -2.65 -19.30
N ALA A 401 -49.72 -1.76 -18.31
CA ALA A 401 -50.65 -1.86 -17.16
C ALA A 401 -50.42 -0.79 -16.08
N LEU A 402 -51.46 0.05 -15.91
CA LEU A 402 -52.12 0.49 -14.66
C LEU A 402 -51.28 1.13 -13.52
N PHE A 403 -51.70 2.17 -12.79
CA PHE A 403 -52.91 3.01 -12.75
C PHE A 403 -52.54 4.26 -11.93
N SER A 404 -53.13 5.40 -12.31
CA SER A 404 -53.20 6.63 -11.51
C SER A 404 -54.38 6.52 -10.53
N SER A 405 -54.32 7.18 -9.37
CA SER A 405 -55.34 8.19 -8.98
C SER A 405 -55.20 8.71 -7.53
N THR A 406 -55.23 10.06 -7.42
CA THR A 406 -55.93 10.93 -6.42
C THR A 406 -55.64 10.77 -4.91
N SER A 407 -55.08 11.74 -4.16
CA SER A 407 -55.43 13.16 -3.86
C SER A 407 -56.23 13.35 -2.56
N THR A 408 -55.68 14.14 -1.62
CA THR A 408 -56.33 15.04 -0.62
C THR A 408 -55.19 15.59 0.27
N SER A 409 -54.71 16.84 0.14
CA SER A 409 -55.23 18.16 0.56
C SER A 409 -55.24 18.47 2.07
N SER A 410 -54.53 19.56 2.42
CA SER A 410 -54.64 20.46 3.61
C SER A 410 -54.28 19.88 5.00
N SER A 411 -53.51 20.54 5.86
CA SER A 411 -53.62 21.96 6.26
C SER A 411 -52.39 22.48 7.05
N HIS A 412 -52.27 23.82 7.09
CA HIS A 412 -51.26 24.67 7.75
C HIS A 412 -51.40 24.77 9.28
N GLY A 413 -50.32 25.21 9.95
CA GLY A 413 -50.30 25.82 11.30
C GLY A 413 -48.95 25.60 11.98
N GLU A 414 -47.93 26.42 11.69
CA GLU A 414 -47.50 27.60 12.47
C GLU A 414 -47.15 27.36 13.96
N VAL A 415 -45.83 27.45 14.19
CA VAL A 415 -45.09 28.08 15.31
C VAL A 415 -45.86 28.42 16.58
N ASP A 416 -45.38 27.92 17.73
CA ASP A 416 -45.11 28.81 18.85
C ASP A 416 -44.04 28.31 19.83
N SER A 417 -43.47 29.29 20.53
CA SER A 417 -42.22 29.27 21.30
C SER A 417 -42.47 29.18 22.82
N LEU A 418 -41.38 29.06 23.60
CA LEU A 418 -41.27 29.28 25.07
C LEU A 418 -41.68 28.08 25.95
N SER A 419 -41.11 27.80 27.12
CA SER A 419 -39.95 28.28 27.88
C SER A 419 -39.76 27.36 29.10
N TYR A 420 -38.56 27.38 29.67
CA TYR A 420 -38.15 26.79 30.96
C TYR A 420 -39.17 26.87 32.11
N GLY A 421 -39.23 25.80 32.92
CA GLY A 421 -39.86 25.79 34.24
C GLY A 421 -39.46 24.58 35.08
N SER A 422 -38.53 24.78 36.01
CA SER A 422 -38.13 23.81 37.05
C SER A 422 -39.27 23.50 38.02
N THR A 423 -39.49 22.21 38.30
CA THR A 423 -40.09 21.74 39.56
C THR A 423 -39.65 20.30 39.87
N LYS A 424 -38.89 20.14 40.96
CA LYS A 424 -38.90 18.94 41.85
C LYS A 424 -39.95 19.21 42.95
N PRO A 425 -40.36 18.26 43.83
CA PRO A 425 -39.99 16.83 43.97
C PRO A 425 -41.21 15.88 44.21
N GLN A 426 -41.00 14.56 44.18
CA GLN A 426 -41.36 13.58 45.24
C GLN A 426 -41.64 12.17 44.71
N HIS A 427 -41.04 11.22 45.45
CA HIS A 427 -41.21 9.77 45.46
C HIS A 427 -42.63 9.28 45.14
N LEU A 428 -42.78 8.39 44.16
CA LEU A 428 -43.80 7.33 44.11
C LEU A 428 -43.25 6.16 43.28
N ASP A 429 -43.10 5.04 43.98
CA ASP A 429 -43.23 3.64 43.55
C ASP A 429 -42.41 3.10 42.36
N ALA A 430 -41.42 2.29 42.75
CA ALA A 430 -40.78 1.30 41.92
C ALA A 430 -41.81 0.22 41.53
N GLU A 431 -42.36 0.30 40.31
CA GLU A 431 -42.91 -0.83 39.53
C GLU A 431 -43.50 -0.31 38.21
N ASN A 432 -42.64 -0.07 37.20
CA ASN A 432 -42.90 -0.09 35.74
C ASN A 432 -42.02 0.91 34.97
N GLU A 433 -40.73 0.62 34.84
CA GLU A 433 -39.93 1.11 33.70
C GLU A 433 -38.95 0.00 33.28
N ALA A 434 -39.50 -1.07 32.72
CA ALA A 434 -38.74 -2.14 32.06
C ALA A 434 -39.16 -2.29 30.58
N SER A 435 -39.55 -1.20 29.92
CA SER A 435 -40.02 -1.25 28.53
C SER A 435 -39.45 -0.13 27.66
N SER A 436 -38.13 -0.05 27.55
CA SER A 436 -37.46 0.45 26.33
C SER A 436 -35.97 0.08 26.29
N LEU A 437 -35.58 -1.07 26.85
CA LEU A 437 -34.29 -1.66 26.50
C LEU A 437 -34.41 -2.20 25.07
N PRO A 438 -33.55 -1.82 24.12
CA PRO A 438 -33.53 -2.47 22.81
C PRO A 438 -33.28 -3.96 23.04
N TYR A 439 -34.25 -4.77 22.60
CA TYR A 439 -34.20 -6.22 22.67
C TYR A 439 -32.90 -6.71 22.02
N SER A 440 -31.92 -7.09 22.83
CA SER A 440 -30.69 -7.77 22.41
C SER A 440 -30.85 -9.25 22.75
N PRO A 441 -31.44 -10.07 21.86
CA PRO A 441 -31.60 -11.49 22.12
C PRO A 441 -30.24 -12.12 22.41
N PRO A 442 -30.16 -13.09 23.34
CA PRO A 442 -28.91 -13.77 23.65
C PRO A 442 -28.38 -14.51 22.41
N ASP A 443 -27.05 -14.46 22.18
CA ASP A 443 -26.40 -15.25 21.12
C ASP A 443 -26.59 -16.75 21.39
N LEU A 444 -27.58 -17.35 20.73
CA LEU A 444 -27.91 -18.77 20.84
C LEU A 444 -26.85 -19.68 20.20
N ASN A 445 -25.89 -19.10 19.47
CA ASN A 445 -24.86 -19.78 18.70
C ASN A 445 -23.45 -19.42 19.19
N LYS A 446 -23.34 -19.03 20.47
CA LYS A 446 -22.09 -18.60 21.10
C LYS A 446 -20.93 -19.60 20.95
N ASN A 447 -21.23 -20.90 20.94
CA ASN A 447 -20.24 -21.96 20.73
C ASN A 447 -19.56 -21.89 19.34
N ILE A 448 -20.23 -21.32 18.33
CA ILE A 448 -19.69 -21.10 16.99
C ILE A 448 -19.02 -19.73 16.90
N THR A 449 -19.69 -18.68 17.37
CA THR A 449 -19.20 -17.30 17.26
C THR A 449 -17.90 -17.07 18.03
N GLU A 450 -17.70 -17.72 19.19
CA GLU A 450 -16.45 -17.65 19.94
C GLU A 450 -15.27 -18.30 19.18
N ILE A 451 -15.47 -19.49 18.61
CA ILE A 451 -14.45 -20.18 17.80
C ILE A 451 -14.08 -19.34 16.58
N PHE A 452 -15.09 -18.80 15.89
CA PHE A 452 -14.85 -17.92 14.75
C PHE A 452 -14.15 -16.63 15.17
N GLY A 453 -14.49 -16.07 16.33
CA GLY A 453 -13.82 -14.90 16.90
C GLY A 453 -12.33 -15.12 17.13
N LYS A 454 -11.95 -16.29 17.65
CA LYS A 454 -10.53 -16.67 17.77
C LYS A 454 -9.83 -16.74 16.40
N LEU A 455 -10.47 -17.36 15.41
CA LEU A 455 -9.93 -17.41 14.05
C LEU A 455 -9.77 -16.02 13.41
N VAL A 456 -10.72 -15.12 13.63
CA VAL A 456 -10.65 -13.72 13.15
C VAL A 456 -9.37 -13.05 13.66
N ASN A 457 -9.04 -13.22 14.94
CA ASN A 457 -7.86 -12.65 15.57
C ASN A 457 -6.56 -13.26 15.04
N ILE A 458 -6.51 -14.59 14.93
CA ILE A 458 -5.34 -15.30 14.36
C ILE A 458 -5.08 -14.86 12.92
N TYR A 459 -6.12 -14.83 12.07
CA TYR A 459 -5.95 -14.40 10.68
C TYR A 459 -5.52 -12.93 10.57
N ARG A 460 -6.02 -12.04 11.44
CA ARG A 460 -5.53 -10.64 11.50
C ARG A 460 -4.05 -10.59 11.84
N ALA A 461 -3.61 -11.32 12.87
CA ALA A 461 -2.21 -11.33 13.27
C ALA A 461 -1.28 -11.89 12.17
N LEU A 462 -1.77 -12.86 11.39
CA LEU A 462 -1.06 -13.40 10.23
C LEU A 462 -1.10 -12.48 8.99
N GLY A 463 -1.85 -11.38 9.03
CA GLY A 463 -2.03 -10.46 7.89
C GLY A 463 -3.01 -10.94 6.81
N ASP A 464 -3.84 -11.93 7.12
CA ASP A 464 -4.89 -12.44 6.23
C ASP A 464 -6.24 -11.76 6.50
N ASP A 465 -6.33 -10.49 6.07
CA ASP A 465 -7.52 -9.67 6.25
C ASP A 465 -8.75 -10.24 5.56
N ARG A 466 -8.58 -10.93 4.42
CA ARG A 466 -9.69 -11.49 3.63
C ARG A 466 -10.39 -12.62 4.39
N ARG A 467 -9.62 -13.58 4.92
CA ARG A 467 -10.22 -14.68 5.70
C ARG A 467 -10.76 -14.17 7.02
N SER A 468 -10.00 -13.32 7.72
CA SER A 468 -10.49 -12.68 8.95
C SER A 468 -11.85 -12.01 8.74
N PHE A 469 -11.99 -11.21 7.67
CA PHE A 469 -13.23 -10.53 7.36
C PHE A 469 -14.38 -11.49 6.98
N SER A 470 -14.07 -12.63 6.37
CA SER A 470 -15.07 -13.63 6.02
C SER A 470 -15.69 -14.28 7.26
N TYR A 471 -14.87 -14.68 8.24
CA TYR A 471 -15.36 -15.20 9.53
C TYR A 471 -16.11 -14.13 10.31
N TYR A 472 -15.59 -12.90 10.35
CA TYR A 472 -16.26 -11.78 11.00
C TYR A 472 -17.67 -11.56 10.45
N LYS A 473 -17.83 -11.56 9.11
CA LYS A 473 -19.15 -11.43 8.46
C LYS A 473 -20.09 -12.56 8.86
N ALA A 474 -19.58 -13.78 8.97
CA ALA A 474 -20.37 -14.92 9.40
C ALA A 474 -20.83 -14.77 10.85
N ILE A 475 -19.96 -14.33 11.77
CA ILE A 475 -20.32 -14.07 13.18
C ILE A 475 -21.52 -13.13 13.28
N ALA A 476 -21.47 -11.98 12.60
CA ALA A 476 -22.53 -10.98 12.67
C ALA A 476 -23.91 -11.46 12.16
N VAL A 477 -23.92 -12.47 11.27
CA VAL A 477 -25.14 -13.11 10.79
C VAL A 477 -25.61 -14.19 11.76
N ILE A 478 -24.69 -15.03 12.26
CA ILE A 478 -24.97 -16.16 13.15
C ILE A 478 -25.46 -15.69 14.52
N GLU A 479 -24.87 -14.64 15.06
CA GLU A 479 -25.22 -14.03 16.36
C GLU A 479 -26.68 -13.54 16.40
N LYS A 480 -27.22 -13.14 15.24
CA LYS A 480 -28.60 -12.59 15.10
C LYS A 480 -29.65 -13.65 14.78
N LEU A 481 -29.28 -14.93 14.66
CA LEU A 481 -30.24 -15.98 14.35
C LEU A 481 -31.16 -16.21 15.56
N PRO A 482 -32.50 -16.29 15.35
CA PRO A 482 -33.45 -16.50 16.44
C PRO A 482 -33.50 -17.97 16.91
N PHE A 483 -32.58 -18.81 16.46
CA PHE A 483 -32.51 -20.24 16.77
C PHE A 483 -31.05 -20.69 16.89
N LYS A 484 -30.85 -21.79 17.62
CA LYS A 484 -29.58 -22.51 17.70
C LYS A 484 -29.38 -23.35 16.43
N ILE A 485 -28.21 -23.26 15.81
CA ILE A 485 -27.85 -24.05 14.63
C ILE A 485 -27.52 -25.47 15.08
N GLU A 486 -28.29 -26.45 14.59
CA GLU A 486 -28.13 -27.88 14.85
C GLU A 486 -27.70 -28.65 13.59
N SER A 487 -27.82 -28.03 12.42
CA SER A 487 -27.34 -28.57 11.15
C SER A 487 -26.91 -27.46 10.21
N ALA A 488 -25.85 -27.69 9.43
CA ALA A 488 -25.40 -26.76 8.40
C ALA A 488 -26.45 -26.50 7.29
N ASP A 489 -27.46 -27.36 7.15
CA ASP A 489 -28.55 -27.16 6.19
C ASP A 489 -29.47 -25.98 6.58
N GLN A 490 -29.63 -25.71 7.88
CA GLN A 490 -30.45 -24.60 8.37
C GLN A 490 -29.91 -23.23 7.92
N ILE A 491 -28.60 -23.17 7.64
CA ILE A 491 -27.89 -21.96 7.24
C ILE A 491 -27.50 -21.94 5.76
N LYS A 492 -28.04 -22.87 4.96
CA LYS A 492 -27.57 -23.06 3.57
C LYS A 492 -27.78 -21.84 2.67
N ASN A 493 -28.77 -21.02 2.97
CA ASN A 493 -29.14 -19.84 2.17
C ASN A 493 -28.73 -18.51 2.84
N LEU A 494 -27.99 -18.55 3.96
CA LEU A 494 -27.61 -17.31 4.64
C LEU A 494 -26.53 -16.55 3.86
N PRO A 495 -26.70 -15.23 3.67
CA PRO A 495 -25.72 -14.41 2.99
C PRO A 495 -24.39 -14.42 3.77
N SER A 496 -23.27 -14.38 3.05
CA SER A 496 -21.90 -14.39 3.61
C SER A 496 -21.40 -15.73 4.19
N ILE A 497 -22.21 -16.79 4.19
CA ILE A 497 -21.79 -18.13 4.64
C ILE A 497 -21.60 -19.06 3.43
N GLY A 498 -20.36 -19.14 2.95
CA GLY A 498 -19.97 -20.04 1.85
C GLY A 498 -19.76 -21.49 2.28
N LYS A 499 -19.54 -22.40 1.32
CA LYS A 499 -19.37 -23.85 1.54
C LYS A 499 -18.36 -24.17 2.65
N SER A 500 -17.14 -23.64 2.57
CA SER A 500 -16.10 -23.87 3.59
C SER A 500 -16.52 -23.43 5.01
N MET A 501 -17.31 -22.35 5.13
CA MET A 501 -17.78 -21.88 6.43
C MET A 501 -18.85 -22.83 7.00
N LYS A 502 -19.70 -23.38 6.13
CA LYS A 502 -20.69 -24.41 6.50
C LYS A 502 -20.01 -25.68 6.98
N ASP A 503 -18.95 -26.11 6.30
CA ASP A 503 -18.18 -27.28 6.68
C ASP A 503 -17.58 -27.10 8.09
N HIS A 504 -17.02 -25.92 8.39
CA HIS A 504 -16.53 -25.60 9.73
C HIS A 504 -17.65 -25.56 10.78
N ILE A 505 -18.81 -24.98 10.45
CA ILE A 505 -19.96 -24.94 11.37
C ILE A 505 -20.46 -26.37 11.65
N GLN A 506 -20.56 -27.21 10.63
CA GLN A 506 -20.95 -28.61 10.78
C GLN A 506 -19.97 -29.36 11.67
N GLU A 507 -18.66 -29.14 11.49
CA GLU A 507 -17.62 -29.71 12.34
C GLU A 507 -17.78 -29.29 13.80
N ILE A 508 -17.99 -27.99 14.06
CA ILE A 508 -18.20 -27.45 15.41
C ILE A 508 -19.45 -28.04 16.05
N ILE A 509 -20.54 -28.17 15.31
CA ILE A 509 -21.78 -28.76 15.82
C ILE A 509 -21.57 -30.25 16.16
N THR A 510 -20.84 -30.98 15.32
CA THR A 510 -20.65 -32.43 15.47
C THR A 510 -19.65 -32.77 16.59
N THR A 511 -18.57 -32.00 16.69
CA THR A 511 -17.42 -32.33 17.57
C THR A 511 -17.30 -31.40 18.78
N GLY A 512 -18.00 -30.27 18.79
CA GLY A 512 -17.81 -29.19 19.76
C GLY A 512 -16.55 -28.35 19.54
N LYS A 513 -15.75 -28.65 18.51
CA LYS A 513 -14.45 -28.04 18.25
C LYS A 513 -14.22 -27.79 16.75
N LEU A 514 -13.11 -27.13 16.44
CA LEU A 514 -12.67 -26.92 15.06
C LEU A 514 -11.19 -27.31 14.93
N SER A 515 -10.92 -28.38 14.18
CA SER A 515 -9.57 -28.93 13.98
C SER A 515 -8.60 -27.89 13.43
N LYS A 516 -9.11 -26.99 12.59
CA LYS A 516 -8.33 -25.87 12.03
C LYS A 516 -7.86 -24.87 13.09
N LEU A 517 -8.72 -24.57 14.07
CA LEU A 517 -8.33 -23.72 15.18
C LEU A 517 -7.32 -24.44 16.07
N GLU A 518 -7.54 -25.73 16.36
CA GLU A 518 -6.58 -26.53 17.14
C GLU A 518 -5.20 -26.58 16.45
N HIS A 519 -5.16 -26.74 15.13
CA HIS A 519 -3.90 -26.68 14.38
C HIS A 519 -3.19 -25.32 14.57
N PHE A 520 -3.90 -24.20 14.45
CA PHE A 520 -3.31 -22.88 14.70
C PHE A 520 -2.89 -22.66 16.14
N GLU A 521 -3.63 -23.18 17.12
CA GLU A 521 -3.28 -23.10 18.54
C GLU A 521 -2.05 -23.99 18.86
N THR A 522 -1.77 -25.03 18.08
CA THR A 522 -0.56 -25.87 18.25
C THR A 522 0.67 -25.35 17.49
N ASP A 523 0.47 -24.71 16.33
CA ASP A 523 1.54 -24.18 15.49
C ASP A 523 2.32 -23.08 16.23
N GLU A 524 3.62 -23.31 16.44
CA GLU A 524 4.51 -22.38 17.15
C GLU A 524 4.60 -21.02 16.44
N LYS A 525 4.71 -21.02 15.11
CA LYS A 525 4.82 -19.80 14.33
C LYS A 525 3.56 -18.97 14.44
N VAL A 526 2.40 -19.59 14.31
CA VAL A 526 1.11 -18.91 14.41
C VAL A 526 0.91 -18.34 15.82
N ARG A 527 1.23 -19.12 16.86
CA ARG A 527 1.19 -18.64 18.25
C ARG A 527 2.10 -17.45 18.49
N THR A 528 3.36 -17.53 18.10
CA THR A 528 4.32 -16.44 18.32
C THR A 528 3.91 -15.18 17.57
N ILE A 529 3.54 -15.29 16.29
CA ILE A 529 3.10 -14.14 15.49
C ILE A 529 1.82 -13.53 16.08
N SER A 530 0.90 -14.35 16.57
CA SER A 530 -0.33 -13.88 17.23
C SER A 530 -0.03 -13.09 18.50
N VAL A 531 0.82 -13.64 19.39
CA VAL A 531 1.23 -12.97 20.64
C VAL A 531 1.98 -11.67 20.36
N PHE A 532 2.87 -11.64 19.37
CA PHE A 532 3.57 -10.41 18.99
C PHE A 532 2.62 -9.37 18.42
N GLY A 533 1.63 -9.78 17.62
CA GLY A 533 0.61 -8.90 17.05
C GLY A 533 -0.34 -8.28 18.08
N GLU A 534 -0.41 -8.82 19.31
CA GLU A 534 -1.17 -8.20 20.41
C GLU A 534 -0.45 -6.98 20.99
N VAL A 535 0.87 -6.87 20.83
CA VAL A 535 1.64 -5.74 21.35
C VAL A 535 1.33 -4.49 20.52
N TRP A 536 0.97 -3.40 21.21
CA TRP A 536 0.64 -2.14 20.54
C TRP A 536 1.78 -1.68 19.62
N GLY A 537 1.43 -1.34 18.38
CA GLY A 537 2.38 -0.90 17.35
C GLY A 537 3.10 -2.03 16.61
N ILE A 538 2.89 -3.31 16.95
CA ILE A 538 3.43 -4.45 16.21
C ILE A 538 2.34 -5.01 15.29
N GLY A 539 2.46 -4.73 13.99
CA GLY A 539 1.60 -5.32 12.96
C GLY A 539 2.15 -6.66 12.43
N PRO A 540 1.38 -7.37 11.57
CA PRO A 540 1.74 -8.70 11.03
C PRO A 540 3.15 -8.77 10.43
N SER A 541 3.53 -7.75 9.66
CA SER A 541 4.86 -7.70 9.03
C SER A 541 5.99 -7.55 10.05
N THR A 542 5.77 -6.81 11.14
CA THR A 542 6.76 -6.65 12.21
C THR A 542 6.81 -7.92 13.06
N ALA A 543 5.66 -8.50 13.40
CA ALA A 543 5.57 -9.77 14.13
C ALA A 543 6.30 -10.90 13.39
N LEU A 544 6.13 -11.00 12.06
CA LEU A 544 6.85 -11.97 11.24
C LEU A 544 8.37 -11.74 11.27
N LYS A 545 8.82 -10.49 11.13
CA LYS A 545 10.27 -10.16 11.21
C LYS A 545 10.87 -10.53 12.57
N LEU A 546 10.14 -10.28 13.67
CA LEU A 546 10.60 -10.65 15.01
C LEU A 546 10.68 -12.17 15.17
N TYR A 547 9.71 -12.91 14.64
CA TYR A 547 9.77 -14.38 14.59
C TYR A 547 10.97 -14.89 13.78
N GLU A 548 11.24 -14.30 12.61
CA GLU A 548 12.37 -14.66 11.74
C GLU A 548 13.73 -14.35 12.37
N LYS A 549 13.81 -13.37 13.28
CA LYS A 549 15.00 -13.12 14.11
C LYS A 549 15.27 -14.18 15.18
N GLY A 550 14.34 -15.10 15.40
CA GLY A 550 14.45 -16.13 16.42
C GLY A 550 13.66 -15.86 17.71
N HIS A 551 12.96 -14.72 17.82
CA HIS A 551 12.15 -14.42 19.00
C HIS A 551 10.91 -15.32 19.04
N ARG A 552 10.56 -15.79 20.23
CA ARG A 552 9.42 -16.68 20.50
C ARG A 552 8.50 -16.19 21.61
N THR A 553 9.02 -15.38 22.52
CA THR A 553 8.32 -14.86 23.70
C THR A 553 8.34 -13.33 23.74
N LEU A 554 7.42 -12.73 24.51
CA LEU A 554 7.42 -11.28 24.74
C LEU A 554 8.69 -10.81 25.49
N ASP A 555 9.31 -11.70 26.28
CA ASP A 555 10.53 -11.37 27.00
C ASP A 555 11.74 -11.23 26.07
N ASP A 556 11.77 -12.02 24.99
CA ASP A 556 12.79 -11.89 23.94
C ASP A 556 12.77 -10.50 23.29
N LEU A 557 11.60 -9.86 23.26
CA LEU A 557 11.40 -8.53 22.67
C LEU A 557 11.92 -7.39 23.53
N ARG A 558 12.08 -7.59 24.85
CA ARG A 558 12.42 -6.49 25.79
C ARG A 558 13.74 -5.79 25.46
N ASN A 559 14.69 -6.54 24.89
CA ASN A 559 16.02 -6.06 24.55
C ASN A 559 16.23 -5.91 23.04
N ASP A 560 15.19 -6.01 22.20
CA ASP A 560 15.32 -5.83 20.76
C ASP A 560 15.39 -4.33 20.40
N ASP A 561 16.56 -3.91 19.89
CA ASP A 561 16.83 -2.51 19.52
C ASP A 561 16.11 -2.04 18.25
N SER A 562 15.52 -2.94 17.47
CA SER A 562 14.73 -2.57 16.29
C SER A 562 13.31 -2.11 16.62
N LEU A 563 12.85 -2.32 17.86
CA LEU A 563 11.56 -1.80 18.30
C LEU A 563 11.60 -0.28 18.45
N SER A 564 10.60 0.39 17.88
CA SER A 564 10.36 1.81 18.12
C SER A 564 10.06 2.09 19.59
N ASN A 565 10.28 3.32 20.05
CA ASN A 565 9.97 3.71 21.43
C ASN A 565 8.51 3.40 21.81
N ALA A 566 7.58 3.64 20.89
CA ALA A 566 6.17 3.40 21.11
C ALA A 566 5.83 1.90 21.21
N GLN A 567 6.51 1.04 20.43
CA GLN A 567 6.42 -0.43 20.58
C GLN A 567 7.03 -0.91 21.90
N LYS A 568 8.15 -0.34 22.34
CA LYS A 568 8.77 -0.64 23.65
C LYS A 568 7.83 -0.26 24.80
N LEU A 569 7.14 0.87 24.70
CA LEU A 569 6.11 1.28 25.65
C LEU A 569 4.90 0.34 25.62
N GLY A 570 4.42 -0.04 24.43
CA GLY A 570 3.35 -1.03 24.26
C GLY A 570 3.69 -2.39 24.87
N LEU A 571 4.95 -2.82 24.78
CA LEU A 571 5.45 -4.02 25.43
C LEU A 571 5.55 -3.87 26.96
N LYS A 572 6.06 -2.73 27.44
CA LYS A 572 6.22 -2.46 28.87
C LYS A 572 4.90 -2.48 29.64
N TYR A 573 3.84 -1.93 29.05
CA TYR A 573 2.52 -1.83 29.67
C TYR A 573 1.51 -2.81 29.04
N PHE A 574 2.00 -3.90 28.44
CA PHE A 574 1.19 -4.86 27.70
C PHE A 574 0.02 -5.41 28.54
N ASP A 575 0.28 -5.81 29.78
CA ASP A 575 -0.75 -6.37 30.66
C ASP A 575 -1.75 -5.29 31.13
N ASP A 576 -1.29 -4.07 31.38
CA ASP A 576 -2.13 -2.95 31.82
C ASP A 576 -3.18 -2.60 30.75
N ILE A 577 -2.72 -2.38 29.50
CA ILE A 577 -3.58 -1.88 28.42
C ILE A 577 -4.55 -2.94 27.87
N ARG A 578 -4.39 -4.21 28.27
CA ARG A 578 -5.36 -5.28 27.98
C ARG A 578 -6.55 -5.28 28.93
N GLN A 579 -6.41 -4.69 30.12
CA GLN A 579 -7.48 -4.64 31.09
C GLN A 579 -8.61 -3.73 30.60
N ARG A 580 -9.85 -4.24 30.68
CA ARG A 580 -11.01 -3.46 30.27
C ARG A 580 -11.37 -2.41 31.31
N ILE A 581 -11.70 -1.21 30.86
CA ILE A 581 -12.09 -0.07 31.68
C ILE A 581 -13.59 -0.14 31.94
N PRO A 582 -14.06 -0.16 33.20
CA PRO A 582 -15.49 -0.04 33.51
C PRO A 582 -16.11 1.23 32.94
N ARG A 583 -17.35 1.17 32.45
CA ARG A 583 -18.03 2.32 31.85
C ARG A 583 -18.10 3.55 32.77
N HIS A 584 -18.33 3.36 34.07
CA HIS A 584 -18.40 4.46 35.03
C HIS A 584 -17.05 5.18 35.17
N GLU A 585 -15.93 4.46 35.12
CA GLU A 585 -14.59 5.08 35.14
C GLU A 585 -14.36 5.93 33.88
N VAL A 586 -14.79 5.45 32.70
CA VAL A 586 -14.72 6.24 31.46
C VAL A 586 -15.58 7.50 31.54
N GLN A 587 -16.78 7.41 32.12
CA GLN A 587 -17.66 8.56 32.32
C GLN A 587 -17.02 9.63 33.21
N GLU A 588 -16.37 9.22 34.31
CA GLU A 588 -15.67 10.14 35.20
C GLU A 588 -14.45 10.78 34.52
N MET A 589 -13.68 10.00 33.75
CA MET A 589 -12.56 10.52 32.97
C MET A 589 -13.02 11.48 31.86
N GLU A 590 -14.13 11.21 31.18
CA GLU A 590 -14.76 12.13 30.22
C GLU A 590 -15.13 13.46 30.90
N CYS A 591 -15.71 13.43 32.11
CA CYS A 591 -16.02 14.65 32.86
C CYS A 591 -14.77 15.49 33.18
N ILE A 592 -13.66 14.83 33.54
CA ILE A 592 -12.38 15.50 33.77
C ILE A 592 -11.87 16.14 32.48
N LEU A 593 -11.88 15.40 31.38
CA LEU A 593 -11.44 15.87 30.07
C LEU A 593 -12.27 17.06 29.59
N GLN A 594 -13.59 17.02 29.76
CA GLN A 594 -14.49 18.12 29.41
C GLN A 594 -14.18 19.37 30.25
N LYS A 595 -13.97 19.21 31.56
CA LYS A 595 -13.64 20.35 32.44
C LYS A 595 -12.31 21.00 32.06
N VAL A 596 -11.25 20.20 31.89
CA VAL A 596 -9.93 20.70 31.47
C VAL A 596 -10.01 21.32 30.07
N GLY A 597 -10.83 20.76 29.18
CA GLY A 597 -11.07 21.29 27.85
C GLY A 597 -11.65 22.70 27.91
N GLU A 598 -12.72 22.88 28.69
CA GLU A 598 -13.40 24.16 28.89
C GLU A 598 -12.49 25.21 29.52
N ASP A 599 -11.64 24.81 30.48
CA ASP A 599 -10.64 25.69 31.11
C ASP A 599 -9.58 26.16 30.08
N VAL A 600 -9.23 25.32 29.09
CA VAL A 600 -8.26 25.66 28.04
C VAL A 600 -8.89 26.49 26.92
N LEU A 601 -10.11 26.14 26.52
CA LEU A 601 -10.85 26.80 25.44
C LEU A 601 -12.36 26.73 25.74
N PRO A 602 -12.96 27.83 26.21
CA PRO A 602 -14.40 27.87 26.47
C PRO A 602 -15.22 27.56 25.21
N GLY A 603 -16.25 26.72 25.35
CA GLY A 603 -17.09 26.28 24.23
C GLY A 603 -16.51 25.15 23.39
N VAL A 604 -15.41 24.52 23.84
CA VAL A 604 -14.88 23.31 23.19
C VAL A 604 -15.86 22.14 23.36
N VAL A 605 -16.07 21.40 22.27
CA VAL A 605 -16.90 20.20 22.26
C VAL A 605 -15.98 19.00 22.36
N ILE A 606 -16.10 18.23 23.45
CA ILE A 606 -15.37 16.98 23.67
C ILE A 606 -16.40 15.85 23.78
N VAL A 607 -16.21 14.80 23.00
CA VAL A 607 -17.10 13.62 23.00
C VAL A 607 -16.26 12.36 23.13
N CYS A 608 -16.57 11.52 24.12
CA CYS A 608 -16.02 10.17 24.16
C CYS A 608 -16.73 9.29 23.11
N GLY A 609 -15.94 8.76 22.18
CA GLY A 609 -16.35 7.89 21.09
C GLY A 609 -16.29 6.41 21.44
N GLY A 610 -15.95 5.61 20.43
CA GLY A 610 -15.61 4.21 20.58
C GLY A 610 -16.70 3.36 21.20
N SER A 611 -16.26 2.33 21.93
CA SER A 611 -17.15 1.42 22.65
C SER A 611 -18.01 2.12 23.72
N TYR A 612 -17.51 3.22 24.28
CA TYR A 612 -18.25 4.02 25.26
C TYR A 612 -19.48 4.68 24.63
N ARG A 613 -19.33 5.38 23.49
CA ARG A 613 -20.46 6.02 22.81
C ARG A 613 -21.48 5.02 22.29
N ARG A 614 -21.04 3.80 21.94
CA ARG A 614 -21.91 2.69 21.54
C ARG A 614 -22.58 1.95 22.71
N GLY A 615 -22.47 2.45 23.94
CA GLY A 615 -23.21 1.90 25.09
C GLY A 615 -22.63 0.62 25.69
N LYS A 616 -21.38 0.24 25.41
CA LYS A 616 -20.79 -0.96 26.02
C LYS A 616 -20.54 -0.75 27.52
N ALA A 617 -20.68 -1.84 28.29
CA ALA A 617 -20.48 -1.87 29.75
C ALA A 617 -19.01 -1.73 30.17
N THR A 618 -18.08 -2.09 29.29
CA THR A 618 -16.64 -1.92 29.49
C THR A 618 -15.95 -1.50 28.18
N CYS A 619 -14.90 -0.70 28.29
CA CYS A 619 -14.13 -0.13 27.16
C CYS A 619 -12.72 -0.73 27.12
N GLY A 620 -12.09 -0.76 25.93
CA GLY A 620 -10.69 -1.20 25.80
C GLY A 620 -9.73 -0.03 25.96
N ASP A 621 -10.13 1.10 25.40
CA ASP A 621 -9.44 2.39 25.34
C ASP A 621 -10.47 3.52 25.45
N ILE A 622 -9.94 4.75 25.52
CA ILE A 622 -10.72 5.98 25.59
C ILE A 622 -10.48 6.77 24.30
N ASP A 623 -11.47 6.83 23.42
CA ASP A 623 -11.44 7.59 22.19
C ASP A 623 -12.09 8.96 22.41
N ILE A 624 -11.37 10.06 22.25
CA ILE A 624 -11.85 11.42 22.50
C ILE A 624 -11.82 12.23 21.21
N ILE A 625 -12.99 12.65 20.76
CA ILE A 625 -13.18 13.45 19.55
C ILE A 625 -13.51 14.88 19.97
N ILE A 626 -12.72 15.81 19.47
CA ILE A 626 -12.72 17.21 19.91
C ILE A 626 -12.98 18.11 18.70
N THR A 627 -13.77 19.15 18.89
CA THR A 627 -13.92 20.24 17.91
C THR A 627 -14.29 21.54 18.62
N HIS A 628 -14.31 22.63 17.87
CA HIS A 628 -14.85 23.89 18.36
C HIS A 628 -15.90 24.43 17.35
N PRO A 629 -17.09 24.87 17.79
CA PRO A 629 -18.19 25.24 16.90
C PRO A 629 -17.87 26.35 15.89
N ASP A 630 -16.95 27.25 16.21
CA ASP A 630 -16.54 28.35 15.33
C ASP A 630 -15.67 27.93 14.13
N GLY A 631 -15.23 26.66 14.08
CA GLY A 631 -14.37 26.12 13.04
C GLY A 631 -12.94 26.69 12.97
N LYS A 632 -12.52 27.51 13.94
CA LYS A 632 -11.21 28.20 13.93
C LYS A 632 -10.44 28.03 15.23
N SER A 633 -11.09 28.12 16.39
CA SER A 633 -10.43 28.13 17.70
C SER A 633 -9.86 26.79 18.13
N HIS A 634 -10.23 25.69 17.44
CA HIS A 634 -9.61 24.38 17.65
C HIS A 634 -8.10 24.36 17.31
N LYS A 635 -7.60 25.30 16.51
CA LYS A 635 -6.19 25.35 16.08
C LYS A 635 -5.27 25.63 17.26
N GLY A 636 -4.26 24.79 17.46
CA GLY A 636 -3.32 24.89 18.59
C GLY A 636 -3.94 24.55 19.95
N PHE A 637 -5.15 23.95 19.98
CA PHE A 637 -5.79 23.48 21.20
C PHE A 637 -5.07 22.24 21.76
N LEU A 638 -4.78 21.23 20.93
CA LEU A 638 -4.26 19.94 21.39
C LEU A 638 -2.98 20.07 22.23
N PRO A 639 -1.97 20.88 21.87
CA PRO A 639 -0.78 21.04 22.69
C PRO A 639 -1.03 21.62 24.08
N LYS A 640 -1.95 22.59 24.19
CA LYS A 640 -2.31 23.20 25.48
C LYS A 640 -3.08 22.20 26.35
N PHE A 641 -3.97 21.44 25.74
CA PHE A 641 -4.78 20.43 26.41
C PHE A 641 -3.93 19.27 26.91
N VAL A 642 -3.08 18.68 26.05
CA VAL A 642 -2.14 17.61 26.42
C VAL A 642 -1.20 18.07 27.54
N LYS A 643 -0.71 19.31 27.47
CA LYS A 643 0.13 19.87 28.54
C LYS A 643 -0.60 19.89 29.89
N HIS A 644 -1.81 20.45 29.95
CA HIS A 644 -2.60 20.47 31.19
C HIS A 644 -2.85 19.07 31.75
N LEU A 645 -3.22 18.12 30.89
CA LEU A 645 -3.47 16.75 31.30
C LEU A 645 -2.21 16.05 31.83
N LYS A 646 -1.03 16.38 31.31
CA LYS A 646 0.25 15.89 31.85
C LYS A 646 0.61 16.56 33.18
N ASP A 647 0.38 17.87 33.30
CA ASP A 647 0.67 18.62 34.52
C ASP A 647 -0.15 18.08 35.72
N MET A 648 -1.35 17.56 35.47
CA MET A 648 -2.18 16.88 36.48
C MET A 648 -1.95 15.36 36.57
N ASN A 649 -0.93 14.81 35.90
CA ASN A 649 -0.62 13.37 35.84
C ASN A 649 -1.76 12.49 35.30
N PHE A 650 -2.67 13.04 34.51
CA PHE A 650 -3.70 12.25 33.83
C PHE A 650 -3.11 11.52 32.62
N LEU A 651 -2.41 12.24 31.74
CA LEU A 651 -1.61 11.67 30.66
C LEU A 651 -0.20 11.34 31.17
N ARG A 652 0.34 10.19 30.75
CA ARG A 652 1.60 9.66 31.27
C ARG A 652 2.65 9.51 30.18
N GLU A 653 2.45 8.60 29.24
CA GLU A 653 3.40 8.30 28.18
C GLU A 653 2.82 8.62 26.79
N ASP A 654 3.67 9.13 25.90
CA ASP A 654 3.28 9.49 24.52
C ASP A 654 3.64 8.37 23.55
N LEU A 655 2.72 8.06 22.64
CA LEU A 655 2.96 7.13 21.54
C LEU A 655 3.06 7.87 20.21
N ILE A 656 2.05 8.69 19.88
CA ILE A 656 1.99 9.52 18.66
C ILE A 656 1.49 10.91 19.04
N PHE A 657 2.10 11.96 18.48
CA PHE A 657 1.62 13.32 18.65
C PHE A 657 1.89 14.14 17.36
N SER A 658 0.83 14.60 16.70
CA SER A 658 0.88 15.47 15.52
C SER A 658 -0.09 16.66 15.63
N THR A 659 0.33 17.82 15.09
CA THR A 659 -0.35 19.11 15.19
C THR A 659 -0.60 19.73 13.81
N HIS A 660 -1.35 19.01 12.99
CA HIS A 660 -1.64 19.37 11.60
C HIS A 660 -2.44 20.67 11.43
N SER A 661 -3.23 21.06 12.43
CA SER A 661 -4.01 22.30 12.45
C SER A 661 -3.12 23.56 12.43
N GLU A 662 -1.88 23.45 12.93
CA GLU A 662 -0.87 24.51 12.93
C GLU A 662 0.14 24.35 11.77
N GLU A 663 0.42 23.12 11.35
CA GLU A 663 1.38 22.80 10.28
C GLU A 663 0.83 23.03 8.86
N GLY A 664 -0.50 23.16 8.70
CA GLY A 664 -1.15 23.47 7.42
C GLY A 664 -1.18 22.29 6.43
N THR A 665 -1.28 21.06 6.93
CA THR A 665 -1.45 19.86 6.09
C THR A 665 -2.92 19.69 5.65
N ASP A 666 -3.15 18.90 4.60
CA ASP A 666 -4.45 18.78 3.91
C ASP A 666 -5.65 18.36 4.78
N SER A 667 -5.44 17.69 5.93
CA SER A 667 -6.55 17.24 6.80
C SER A 667 -6.90 18.21 7.93
N GLY A 668 -5.94 19.02 8.41
CA GLY A 668 -6.13 19.89 9.57
C GLY A 668 -6.45 19.18 10.90
N VAL A 669 -6.30 17.85 10.99
CA VAL A 669 -6.67 17.05 12.18
C VAL A 669 -5.48 16.84 13.11
N ASP A 670 -5.54 17.37 14.33
CA ASP A 670 -4.50 17.09 15.34
C ASP A 670 -4.74 15.73 15.99
N THR A 671 -3.66 14.98 16.26
CA THR A 671 -3.74 13.62 16.80
C THR A 671 -2.79 13.45 17.98
N TYR A 672 -3.29 12.88 19.07
CA TYR A 672 -2.48 12.39 20.18
C TYR A 672 -2.90 10.98 20.54
N PHE A 673 -1.97 10.04 20.54
CA PHE A 673 -2.15 8.70 21.08
C PHE A 673 -1.17 8.52 22.23
N GLY A 674 -1.66 8.04 23.36
CA GLY A 674 -0.82 7.84 24.54
C GLY A 674 -1.43 6.89 25.56
N PHE A 675 -0.90 6.98 26.77
CA PHE A 675 -1.40 6.33 27.96
C PHE A 675 -1.89 7.35 28.98
N CYS A 676 -3.01 7.03 29.60
CA CYS A 676 -3.56 7.75 30.74
C CYS A 676 -3.67 6.84 31.96
N THR A 677 -3.88 7.46 33.11
CA THR A 677 -4.23 6.75 34.35
C THR A 677 -5.53 7.30 34.88
N TYR A 678 -6.41 6.43 35.35
CA TYR A 678 -7.52 6.86 36.20
C TYR A 678 -6.95 7.60 37.42
N PRO A 679 -7.51 8.76 37.82
CA PRO A 679 -6.97 9.57 38.91
C PRO A 679 -6.73 8.76 40.20
N GLY A 680 -5.54 8.90 40.77
CA GLY A 680 -5.14 8.18 41.99
C GLY A 680 -4.74 6.71 41.77
N ARG A 681 -4.68 6.23 40.52
CA ARG A 681 -4.18 4.89 40.18
C ARG A 681 -2.92 4.98 39.31
N GLU A 682 -2.21 3.85 39.23
CA GLU A 682 -1.01 3.69 38.41
C GLU A 682 -1.22 2.80 37.19
N LEU A 683 -2.36 2.11 37.07
CA LEU A 683 -2.64 1.27 35.90
C LEU A 683 -2.74 2.13 34.63
N ARG A 684 -2.02 1.74 33.57
CA ARG A 684 -2.07 2.47 32.29
C ARG A 684 -3.23 2.02 31.41
N HIS A 685 -3.97 3.00 30.88
CA HIS A 685 -5.00 2.80 29.88
C HIS A 685 -4.67 3.55 28.60
N ARG A 686 -5.04 2.97 27.46
CA ARG A 686 -4.91 3.64 26.15
C ARG A 686 -5.91 4.80 26.04
N ILE A 687 -5.42 5.94 25.56
CA ILE A 687 -6.25 7.10 25.22
C ILE A 687 -5.81 7.68 23.88
N ASP A 688 -6.82 8.03 23.08
CA ASP A 688 -6.66 8.63 21.77
C ASP A 688 -7.43 9.94 21.72
N LEU A 689 -6.75 11.04 21.38
CA LEU A 689 -7.35 12.36 21.22
C LEU A 689 -7.25 12.76 19.74
N LYS A 690 -8.37 13.21 19.19
CA LYS A 690 -8.46 13.73 17.83
C LYS A 690 -9.15 15.08 17.83
N VAL A 691 -8.49 16.10 17.29
CA VAL A 691 -9.08 17.43 17.15
C VAL A 691 -9.41 17.69 15.68
N TYR A 692 -10.69 17.85 15.38
CA TYR A 692 -11.18 18.08 14.03
C TYR A 692 -11.64 19.53 13.83
N PRO A 693 -11.34 20.13 12.65
CA PRO A 693 -12.09 21.27 12.14
C PRO A 693 -13.59 20.99 12.08
N ARG A 694 -14.41 22.02 12.34
CA ARG A 694 -15.87 21.86 12.46
C ARG A 694 -16.53 21.29 11.21
N ASP A 695 -16.03 21.62 10.03
CA ASP A 695 -16.60 21.20 8.74
C ASP A 695 -16.28 19.76 8.34
N ILE A 696 -15.37 19.09 9.06
CA ILE A 696 -15.07 17.66 8.88
C ILE A 696 -15.33 16.82 10.14
N TYR A 697 -15.73 17.45 11.24
CA TYR A 697 -15.97 16.80 12.54
C TYR A 697 -16.99 15.64 12.46
N ALA A 698 -18.04 15.75 11.65
CA ALA A 698 -19.04 14.71 11.51
C ALA A 698 -18.44 13.37 11.01
N PHE A 699 -17.50 13.43 10.07
CA PHE A 699 -16.82 12.24 9.55
C PHE A 699 -15.90 11.62 10.60
N GLY A 700 -15.18 12.45 11.36
CA GLY A 700 -14.41 12.02 12.51
C GLY A 700 -15.28 11.34 13.56
N LEU A 701 -16.43 11.92 13.89
CA LEU A 701 -17.35 11.36 14.88
C LEU A 701 -17.88 9.99 14.45
N ILE A 702 -18.25 9.80 13.18
CA ILE A 702 -18.64 8.49 12.64
C ILE A 702 -17.49 7.48 12.77
N ALA A 703 -16.31 7.85 12.25
CA ALA A 703 -15.15 6.97 12.21
C ALA A 703 -14.72 6.50 13.61
N TRP A 704 -14.68 7.42 14.56
CA TRP A 704 -14.25 7.14 15.94
C TRP A 704 -15.38 6.66 16.84
N THR A 705 -16.64 6.75 16.44
CA THR A 705 -17.75 6.03 17.10
C THR A 705 -17.75 4.55 16.70
N GLY A 706 -17.46 4.23 15.43
CA GLY A 706 -17.48 2.86 14.92
C GLY A 706 -18.87 2.19 14.96
N ASN A 707 -18.97 0.85 14.95
CA ASN A 707 -17.86 -0.11 14.94
C ASN A 707 -17.10 -0.17 13.59
N ASP A 708 -16.00 -0.95 13.56
CA ASP A 708 -15.14 -1.09 12.38
C ASP A 708 -15.90 -1.60 11.14
N VAL A 709 -16.95 -2.40 11.33
CA VAL A 709 -17.76 -2.93 10.24
C VAL A 709 -18.80 -1.97 9.71
N LEU A 710 -19.46 -1.18 10.56
CA LEU A 710 -20.27 -0.08 10.08
C LEU A 710 -19.41 0.87 9.23
N ASN A 711 -18.25 1.27 9.74
CA ASN A 711 -17.33 2.14 9.01
C ASN A 711 -16.94 1.57 7.63
N ARG A 712 -16.60 0.27 7.57
CA ARG A 712 -16.30 -0.40 6.29
C ARG A 712 -17.50 -0.42 5.34
N ARG A 713 -18.71 -0.68 5.85
CA ARG A 713 -19.94 -0.68 5.03
C ARG A 713 -20.23 0.71 4.46
N LEU A 714 -20.14 1.75 5.29
CA LEU A 714 -20.32 3.13 4.84
C LEU A 714 -19.29 3.51 3.76
N ARG A 715 -18.03 3.07 3.89
CA ARG A 715 -17.00 3.28 2.86
C ARG A 715 -17.32 2.57 1.54
N LEU A 716 -17.78 1.32 1.59
CA LEU A 716 -18.18 0.57 0.38
C LEU A 716 -19.40 1.20 -0.29
N LEU A 717 -20.35 1.70 0.50
CA LEU A 717 -21.53 2.39 0.01
C LEU A 717 -21.16 3.72 -0.64
N ALA A 718 -20.27 4.50 -0.02
CA ALA A 718 -19.68 5.69 -0.63
C ALA A 718 -19.00 5.35 -1.96
N GLU A 719 -18.18 4.29 -2.01
CA GLU A 719 -17.48 3.85 -3.22
C GLU A 719 -18.47 3.48 -4.33
N SER A 720 -19.57 2.80 -4.00
CA SER A 720 -20.64 2.47 -4.96
C SER A 720 -21.35 3.71 -5.54
N LYS A 721 -21.30 4.83 -4.82
CA LYS A 721 -21.84 6.13 -5.23
C LYS A 721 -20.80 7.03 -5.90
N GLY A 722 -19.57 6.53 -6.12
CA GLY A 722 -18.48 7.29 -6.74
C GLY A 722 -17.72 8.21 -5.76
N PHE A 723 -17.77 7.93 -4.47
CA PHE A 723 -17.10 8.71 -3.42
C PHE A 723 -16.12 7.86 -2.60
N LEU A 724 -15.06 8.49 -2.11
CA LEU A 724 -14.15 7.96 -1.11
C LEU A 724 -14.50 8.59 0.24
N LEU A 725 -14.86 7.77 1.21
CA LEU A 725 -15.16 8.18 2.58
C LEU A 725 -13.98 7.85 3.50
N ASP A 726 -13.49 8.83 4.25
CA ASP A 726 -12.56 8.64 5.36
C ASP A 726 -12.97 9.51 6.56
N ASP A 727 -12.17 9.54 7.64
CA ASP A 727 -12.46 10.34 8.84
C ASP A 727 -12.25 11.84 8.62
N THR A 728 -11.73 12.25 7.47
CA THR A 728 -11.47 13.64 7.08
C THR A 728 -12.47 14.17 6.06
N GLY A 729 -13.37 13.33 5.55
CA GLY A 729 -14.38 13.80 4.60
C GLY A 729 -14.92 12.74 3.64
N LEU A 730 -15.75 13.22 2.72
CA LEU A 730 -16.32 12.46 1.61
C LEU A 730 -15.93 13.11 0.27
N PHE A 731 -15.13 12.41 -0.51
CA PHE A 731 -14.42 12.97 -1.66
C PHE A 731 -14.90 12.31 -2.97
N PRO A 732 -15.22 13.04 -4.03
CA PRO A 732 -15.50 12.44 -5.33
C PRO A 732 -14.30 11.63 -5.84
N ILE A 733 -14.57 10.48 -6.43
CA ILE A 733 -13.55 9.64 -7.09
C ILE A 733 -13.38 10.16 -8.52
N THR A 734 -12.18 10.67 -8.88
CA THR A 734 -11.92 11.10 -10.26
C THR A 734 -11.76 9.89 -11.17
N GLN A 735 -12.52 9.77 -12.26
CA GLN A 735 -12.36 8.67 -13.21
C GLN A 735 -10.94 8.64 -13.80
N GLY A 736 -10.17 7.62 -13.44
CA GLY A 736 -8.93 7.29 -14.13
C GLY A 736 -9.24 6.58 -15.44
N SER A 737 -8.64 7.01 -16.54
CA SER A 737 -8.66 6.30 -17.82
C SER A 737 -7.87 4.99 -17.70
N SER A 738 -8.48 3.92 -17.16
CA SER A 738 -8.07 2.49 -17.19
C SER A 738 -8.49 1.66 -15.96
N GLY A 739 -9.72 1.81 -15.44
CA GLY A 739 -10.28 0.84 -14.48
C GLY A 739 -9.57 0.71 -13.11
N LYS A 740 -8.61 1.59 -12.79
CA LYS A 740 -8.03 1.72 -11.45
C LYS A 740 -8.90 2.65 -10.59
N ARG A 741 -8.91 2.43 -9.26
CA ARG A 741 -9.47 3.35 -8.26
C ARG A 741 -9.03 4.78 -8.60
N GLY A 742 -10.01 5.65 -8.82
CA GLY A 742 -9.76 7.06 -9.08
C GLY A 742 -9.04 7.74 -7.91
N ALA A 743 -8.27 8.79 -8.21
CA ALA A 743 -7.65 9.60 -7.17
C ALA A 743 -8.71 10.30 -6.30
N LYS A 744 -8.35 10.56 -5.03
CA LYS A 744 -9.15 11.37 -4.09
C LYS A 744 -9.31 12.75 -4.69
N GLY A 745 -10.55 13.15 -4.99
CA GLY A 745 -10.86 14.49 -5.48
C GLY A 745 -10.41 15.57 -4.49
N SER A 746 -10.08 16.75 -5.00
CA SER A 746 -9.54 17.86 -4.19
C SER A 746 -10.58 18.54 -3.29
N ALA A 747 -11.88 18.38 -3.59
CA ALA A 747 -12.96 18.97 -2.82
C ALA A 747 -13.72 17.88 -2.04
N SER A 748 -13.87 18.09 -0.72
CA SER A 748 -14.74 17.26 0.12
C SER A 748 -16.15 17.84 0.15
N LEU A 749 -17.16 16.96 0.17
CA LEU A 749 -18.51 17.34 0.53
C LEU A 749 -18.56 17.74 2.01
N LYS A 750 -19.35 18.76 2.34
CA LYS A 750 -19.46 19.30 3.70
C LYS A 750 -20.73 18.81 4.36
N PHE A 751 -20.58 18.14 5.50
CA PHE A 751 -21.66 17.72 6.38
C PHE A 751 -21.31 18.11 7.82
N TYR A 752 -22.27 18.65 8.54
CA TYR A 752 -22.11 19.16 9.91
C TYR A 752 -22.64 18.21 10.97
N THR A 753 -23.45 17.23 10.57
CA THR A 753 -24.00 16.19 11.45
C THR A 753 -23.71 14.80 10.90
N GLU A 754 -23.64 13.80 11.79
CA GLU A 754 -23.51 12.41 11.36
C GLU A 754 -24.71 11.99 10.49
N LYS A 755 -25.91 12.48 10.83
CA LYS A 755 -27.16 12.13 10.14
C LYS A 755 -27.13 12.53 8.66
N GLU A 756 -26.62 13.73 8.35
CA GLU A 756 -26.46 14.18 6.96
C GLU A 756 -25.57 13.25 6.13
N VAL A 757 -24.51 12.68 6.74
CA VAL A 757 -23.64 11.71 6.07
C VAL A 757 -24.38 10.41 5.79
N PHE A 758 -25.18 9.93 6.75
CA PHE A 758 -26.00 8.72 6.59
C PHE A 758 -27.07 8.90 5.51
N ASP A 759 -27.78 10.03 5.55
CA ASP A 759 -28.80 10.40 4.58
C ASP A 759 -28.20 10.48 3.16
N PHE A 760 -27.03 11.11 3.00
CA PHE A 760 -26.34 11.17 1.70
C PHE A 760 -25.98 9.79 1.14
N LEU A 761 -25.57 8.88 2.02
CA LEU A 761 -25.21 7.52 1.65
C LEU A 761 -26.43 6.62 1.43
N ASP A 762 -27.67 7.11 1.58
CA ASP A 762 -28.90 6.32 1.59
C ASP A 762 -28.81 5.14 2.59
N PHE A 763 -28.16 5.37 3.74
CA PHE A 763 -28.06 4.38 4.81
C PHE A 763 -28.97 4.79 5.98
N PRO A 764 -29.81 3.89 6.51
CA PRO A 764 -30.68 4.20 7.63
C PRO A 764 -29.91 4.78 8.81
N TRP A 765 -30.38 5.90 9.37
CA TRP A 765 -29.80 6.48 10.58
C TRP A 765 -29.77 5.44 11.70
N LEU A 766 -28.60 5.28 12.31
CA LEU A 766 -28.41 4.44 13.48
C LEU A 766 -27.89 5.30 14.63
N GLU A 767 -28.61 5.27 15.74
CA GLU A 767 -28.14 5.85 16.99
C GLU A 767 -26.83 5.17 17.42
N PRO A 768 -25.92 5.87 18.12
CA PRO A 768 -24.61 5.31 18.46
C PRO A 768 -24.65 3.92 19.13
N HIS A 769 -25.63 3.67 20.00
CA HIS A 769 -25.81 2.39 20.68
C HIS A 769 -26.27 1.24 19.76
N GLU A 770 -26.88 1.56 18.62
CA GLU A 770 -27.32 0.61 17.59
C GLU A 770 -26.19 0.22 16.62
N ARG A 771 -25.04 0.90 16.69
CA ARG A 771 -23.88 0.68 15.79
C ARG A 771 -22.99 -0.50 16.19
N ASN A 772 -23.46 -1.37 17.09
CA ASN A 772 -22.81 -2.62 17.46
C ASN A 772 -23.22 -3.73 16.46
N LEU A 773 -22.81 -3.54 15.19
CA LEU A 773 -23.30 -4.32 14.05
C LEU A 773 -22.59 -5.65 13.81
#